data_AF-A0A1Z4GBQ8-F1
#
_entry.id   AF-A0A1Z4GBQ8-F1
#
_cell.length_a   1.000
_cell.length_b   1.000
_cell.length_c   1.000
_cell.angle_alpha   90.00
_cell.angle_beta   90.00
_cell.angle_gamma   90.00
#
_symmetry.space_group_name_H-M   'P 1'
#
loop_
_entity.id
_entity.type
_entity.pdbx_description
1 polymer ?
#
loop_
_entity_poly.entity_id
_entity_poly.type
_entity_poly.pdbx_seq_one_letter_code
_entity_poly.pdbx_strand_id
1 'polypeptide(L)'
;MTKFYCSKGHENPAGSRFCLQCGENLQGLPVSNGIQAGLTLSDRYVIVRQIGQGGFGRTYLAEDINRFRELCVLKEFSPQVQTAYVLQKAEELFQREASVLYKLQHPQIPRFRELFRTNLQGKEYLFLVQDYVEGQTYNSLLNTRKQQGLRFTEAEVRQLLQQILPVLEYIHSQDVIHRDISPDNLILRTADQLPVLIDFGGVKQVVATVASQYYQPGAAATPAPTLLGKIGFAPSEQMQTGAVSPHSDLYALAVTILVLLTGKQPQELLDNYTLAWKWQQDASVSPMLAQVLDKMLAPRPSDRYQSASQVLHALNPTPIQYPVTQPPVIPQQETSATFAVAPSPANNPTQPRPLSPSPAPIPQAKSQWTTTKTFAATLAVVSVIGVLWLGTNRNKNISDENNIDPTPTPSVTQPVDASENYSPEEKQRKEKLSDRRQELGIDQSFYVNLVNQIFWRRNPSLQGRTLSDQPEDESLRAAWDKTADEVLSKLSVLSNQSRRQLGNYTAADRDRWKAAVNKINVGSRALYDLGDVAFYRIFPEQRGRDFMKEPIGQVWYGFVNDQLSAILNGNAFAKIVFDPEATSKTVSGTLKPGTGKVFIAGLAKGQTLDLNLKANSQVLLSVYSPSGKIRLLEDSTKRTLTAELPEKGYYEFAITSTASTSVDYQLTISAENPIPVETPTPTPTDTPIETPTPIETPTETPTPAGTEQ
;
A
#
# COMPACT_ATOMS: atom_id res chain seq x y z
N MET A 1 24.81 33.26 24.87
CA MET A 1 23.73 32.77 25.75
C MET A 1 22.61 32.23 24.88
N THR A 2 22.08 31.06 25.19
CA THR A 2 21.07 30.36 24.36
C THR A 2 19.71 31.03 24.50
N LYS A 3 19.09 31.45 23.39
CA LYS A 3 17.75 32.05 23.37
C LYS A 3 16.68 30.94 23.43
N PHE A 4 15.66 31.10 24.26
CA PHE A 4 14.65 30.07 24.53
C PHE A 4 13.24 30.63 24.26
N TYR A 5 12.45 29.97 23.41
CA TYR A 5 11.16 30.49 22.94
C TYR A 5 9.99 29.63 23.39
N CYS A 6 8.85 30.27 23.68
CA CYS A 6 7.59 29.57 23.98
C CYS A 6 6.84 29.17 22.69
N SER A 7 5.73 28.42 22.78
CA SER A 7 4.98 28.00 21.58
C SER A 7 4.36 29.17 20.81
N LYS A 8 4.18 30.32 21.48
CA LYS A 8 3.72 31.59 20.91
C LYS A 8 4.85 32.50 20.38
N GLY A 9 6.11 32.04 20.41
CA GLY A 9 7.25 32.75 19.81
C GLY A 9 7.88 33.86 20.66
N HIS A 10 7.46 34.06 21.92
CA HIS A 10 8.10 35.01 22.83
C HIS A 10 9.47 34.52 23.31
N GLU A 11 10.47 35.39 23.38
CA GLU A 11 11.81 35.08 23.88
C GLU A 11 11.84 35.05 25.42
N ASN A 12 12.62 34.12 25.99
CA ASN A 12 12.76 33.90 27.43
C ASN A 12 14.23 33.58 27.78
N PRO A 13 14.68 33.93 29.00
CA PRO A 13 15.99 33.50 29.52
C PRO A 13 16.12 31.98 29.62
N ALA A 14 17.34 31.47 29.46
CA ALA A 14 17.65 30.06 29.70
C ALA A 14 17.30 29.65 31.14
N GLY A 15 16.59 28.52 31.29
CA GLY A 15 16.10 28.03 32.59
C GLY A 15 14.72 28.53 33.01
N SER A 16 14.06 29.37 32.20
CA SER A 16 12.68 29.83 32.48
C SER A 16 11.70 28.66 32.56
N ARG A 17 11.05 28.49 33.72
CA ARG A 17 10.01 27.46 33.94
C ARG A 17 8.69 27.80 33.25
N PHE A 18 8.42 29.08 33.03
CA PHE A 18 7.22 29.60 32.38
C PHE A 18 7.61 30.72 31.41
N CYS A 19 6.78 30.96 30.38
CA CYS A 19 6.98 32.09 29.49
C CYS A 19 6.67 33.40 30.21
N LEU A 20 7.63 34.33 30.20
CA LEU A 20 7.52 35.61 30.89
C LEU A 20 6.44 36.54 30.32
N GLN A 21 5.98 36.27 29.09
CA GLN A 21 5.02 37.11 28.38
C GLN A 21 3.62 36.48 28.20
N CYS A 22 3.50 35.14 28.20
CA CYS A 22 2.19 34.47 28.04
C CYS A 22 1.86 33.42 29.11
N GLY A 23 2.71 33.21 30.13
CA GLY A 23 2.45 32.30 31.24
C GLY A 23 2.48 30.81 30.90
N GLU A 24 2.78 30.43 29.66
CA GLU A 24 2.88 29.03 29.22
C GLU A 24 3.93 28.27 30.04
N ASN A 25 3.60 27.07 30.52
CA ASN A 25 4.55 26.20 31.21
C ASN A 25 5.58 25.65 30.21
N LEU A 26 6.85 25.97 30.42
CA LEU A 26 7.97 25.55 29.57
C LEU A 26 8.64 24.25 30.08
N GLN A 27 8.25 23.77 31.27
CA GLN A 27 8.71 22.49 31.80
C GLN A 27 7.92 21.33 31.17
N GLY A 28 8.61 20.57 30.31
CA GLY A 28 8.00 19.50 29.52
C GLY A 28 7.98 19.77 28.01
N LEU A 29 8.38 20.96 27.57
CA LEU A 29 8.80 21.15 26.18
C LEU A 29 10.02 20.24 25.92
N PRO A 30 10.02 19.42 24.85
CA PRO A 30 11.12 18.50 24.60
C PRO A 30 12.41 19.27 24.36
N VAL A 31 13.46 18.93 25.13
CA VAL A 31 14.81 19.43 24.91
C VAL A 31 15.17 19.18 23.45
N SER A 32 15.54 20.24 22.73
CA SER A 32 15.46 20.28 21.27
C SER A 32 16.56 19.43 20.61
N ASN A 33 16.29 18.14 20.37
CA ASN A 33 17.09 17.26 19.51
C ASN A 33 16.88 17.53 18.00
N GLY A 34 16.31 18.68 17.64
CA GLY A 34 16.02 19.13 16.28
C GLY A 34 16.85 20.34 15.88
N ILE A 35 16.82 20.68 14.59
CA ILE A 35 17.59 21.82 14.05
C ILE A 35 17.07 23.13 14.66
N GLN A 36 18.01 23.98 15.10
CA GLN A 36 17.72 25.24 15.77
C GLN A 36 17.39 26.35 14.77
N ALA A 37 16.60 27.32 15.25
CA ALA A 37 16.32 28.55 14.52
C ALA A 37 17.62 29.33 14.23
N GLY A 38 17.67 29.98 13.07
CA GLY A 38 18.84 30.71 12.57
C GLY A 38 19.89 29.86 11.86
N LEU A 39 19.80 28.52 11.88
CA LEU A 39 20.69 27.68 11.06
C LEU A 39 20.30 27.80 9.58
N THR A 40 21.30 28.04 8.73
CA THR A 40 21.16 27.97 7.27
C THR A 40 21.46 26.56 6.78
N LEU A 41 20.54 25.96 6.03
CA LEU A 41 20.73 24.66 5.37
C LEU A 41 21.02 24.86 3.88
N SER A 42 22.00 24.11 3.37
CA SER A 42 22.44 24.14 1.95
C SER A 42 22.65 25.57 1.43
N ASP A 43 23.24 26.43 2.26
CA ASP A 43 23.55 27.84 1.98
C ASP A 43 22.37 28.69 1.47
N ARG A 44 21.12 28.27 1.77
CA ARG A 44 19.91 28.88 1.21
C ARG A 44 18.73 28.97 2.17
N TYR A 45 18.48 27.93 2.96
CA TYR A 45 17.27 27.81 3.77
C TYR A 45 17.53 28.15 5.23
N VAL A 46 17.13 29.35 5.67
CA VAL A 46 17.28 29.78 7.06
C VAL A 46 16.11 29.27 7.87
N ILE A 47 16.35 28.35 8.81
CA ILE A 47 15.31 27.81 9.68
C ILE A 47 14.75 28.91 10.59
N VAL A 48 13.45 29.20 10.48
CA VAL A 48 12.75 30.15 11.36
C VAL A 48 12.33 29.46 12.65
N ARG A 49 11.64 28.32 12.55
CA ARG A 49 11.20 27.50 13.69
C ARG A 49 10.70 26.13 13.26
N GLN A 50 10.66 25.17 14.19
CA GLN A 50 9.89 23.94 14.01
C GLN A 50 8.38 24.26 14.07
N ILE A 51 7.60 23.70 13.15
CA ILE A 51 6.14 23.85 13.05
C ILE A 51 5.38 22.53 13.20
N GLY A 52 6.06 21.38 13.16
CA GLY A 52 5.45 20.08 13.40
C GLY A 52 6.48 18.97 13.67
N GLN A 53 6.04 17.88 14.27
CA GLN A 53 6.81 16.66 14.46
C GLN A 53 5.87 15.44 14.47
N GLY A 54 6.24 14.39 13.75
CA GLY A 54 5.49 13.14 13.65
C GLY A 54 6.41 11.93 13.62
N GLY A 55 5.85 10.72 13.46
CA GLY A 55 6.60 9.46 13.51
C GLY A 55 7.72 9.30 12.47
N PHE A 56 7.63 10.03 11.36
CA PHE A 56 8.50 9.90 10.19
C PHE A 56 9.43 11.09 9.96
N GLY A 57 9.28 12.17 10.74
CA GLY A 57 10.00 13.41 10.46
C GLY A 57 9.60 14.60 11.30
N ARG A 58 10.34 15.68 11.10
CA ARG A 58 10.05 17.02 11.65
C ARG A 58 9.71 17.96 10.52
N THR A 59 8.94 19.00 10.81
CA THR A 59 8.54 20.01 9.83
C THR A 59 8.96 21.37 10.34
N TYR A 60 9.66 22.12 9.52
CA TYR A 60 10.22 23.43 9.80
C TYR A 60 9.64 24.49 8.88
N LEU A 61 9.42 25.69 9.41
CA LEU A 61 9.26 26.91 8.62
C LEU A 61 10.66 27.48 8.38
N ALA A 62 10.96 27.85 7.13
CA ALA A 62 12.24 28.46 6.75
C ALA A 62 12.03 29.62 5.76
N GLU A 63 12.99 30.54 5.72
CA GLU A 63 13.12 31.53 4.64
C GLU A 63 14.03 31.00 3.53
N ASP A 64 13.59 31.14 2.28
CA ASP A 64 14.40 30.89 1.08
C ASP A 64 15.12 32.18 0.68
N ILE A 65 16.39 32.34 1.07
CA ILE A 65 17.12 33.60 0.85
C ILE A 65 17.36 33.89 -0.64
N ASN A 66 17.35 32.85 -1.49
CA ASN A 66 17.48 32.98 -2.95
C ASN A 66 16.14 33.31 -3.63
N ARG A 67 15.04 33.34 -2.89
CA ARG A 67 13.71 33.79 -3.33
C ARG A 67 13.18 34.91 -2.43
N PHE A 68 13.94 35.99 -2.31
CA PHE A 68 13.54 37.20 -1.55
C PHE A 68 13.08 36.93 -0.11
N ARG A 69 13.60 35.88 0.55
CA ARG A 69 13.18 35.39 1.88
C ARG A 69 11.70 34.96 1.95
N GLU A 70 11.15 34.49 0.83
CA GLU A 70 9.86 33.77 0.83
C GLU A 70 9.85 32.65 1.88
N LEU A 71 8.76 32.56 2.64
CA LEU A 71 8.54 31.45 3.57
C LEU A 71 8.27 30.14 2.81
N CYS A 72 8.89 29.06 3.28
CA CYS A 72 8.72 27.71 2.77
C CYS A 72 8.70 26.69 3.91
N VAL A 73 8.26 25.47 3.60
CA VAL A 73 8.19 24.35 4.55
C VAL A 73 9.26 23.32 4.20
N LEU A 74 10.10 23.00 5.18
CA LEU A 74 11.10 21.94 5.12
C LEU A 74 10.65 20.76 5.97
N LYS A 75 10.35 19.64 5.34
CA LYS A 75 10.15 18.35 6.02
C LYS A 75 11.51 17.65 6.14
N GLU A 76 11.96 17.39 7.36
CA GLU A 76 13.13 16.56 7.70
C GLU A 76 12.71 15.09 7.70
N PHE A 77 13.41 14.24 6.93
CA PHE A 77 13.33 12.80 7.09
C PHE A 77 14.01 12.39 8.41
N SER A 78 13.20 12.10 9.44
CA SER A 78 13.66 11.86 10.82
C SER A 78 12.81 10.76 11.48
N PRO A 79 12.86 9.52 10.95
CA PRO A 79 12.09 8.40 11.48
C PRO A 79 12.51 8.06 12.92
N GLN A 80 11.51 7.84 13.79
CA GLN A 80 11.76 7.55 15.21
C GLN A 80 12.31 6.12 15.44
N VAL A 81 12.07 5.20 14.51
CA VAL A 81 12.54 3.79 14.56
C VAL A 81 13.70 3.61 13.58
N GLN A 82 14.87 3.23 14.08
CA GLN A 82 16.13 3.23 13.33
C GLN A 82 16.63 1.83 12.90
N THR A 83 15.74 0.84 12.78
CA THR A 83 16.12 -0.45 12.16
C THR A 83 16.32 -0.26 10.65
N ALA A 84 17.39 -0.84 10.09
CA ALA A 84 17.81 -0.59 8.69
C ALA A 84 16.69 -0.79 7.64
N TYR A 85 15.80 -1.77 7.85
CA TYR A 85 14.64 -2.00 7.00
C TYR A 85 13.58 -0.89 7.09
N VAL A 86 13.26 -0.42 8.31
CA VAL A 86 12.30 0.66 8.54
C VAL A 86 12.86 1.99 8.05
N LEU A 87 14.17 2.23 8.20
CA LEU A 87 14.87 3.37 7.61
C LEU A 87 14.75 3.37 6.07
N GLN A 88 15.16 2.29 5.41
CA GLN A 88 15.07 2.19 3.94
C GLN A 88 13.63 2.38 3.46
N LYS A 89 12.65 1.72 4.10
CA LYS A 89 11.25 1.84 3.72
C LYS A 89 10.72 3.26 3.94
N ALA A 90 10.98 3.87 5.08
CA ALA A 90 10.54 5.23 5.35
C ALA A 90 11.19 6.24 4.38
N GLU A 91 12.43 5.99 3.91
CA GLU A 91 13.12 6.84 2.95
C GLU A 91 12.56 6.71 1.52
N GLU A 92 12.37 5.48 1.02
CA GLU A 92 11.67 5.19 -0.26
C GLU A 92 10.32 5.91 -0.33
N LEU A 93 9.66 5.97 0.82
CA LEU A 93 8.32 6.50 1.01
C LEU A 93 8.30 8.03 1.15
N PHE A 94 9.30 8.63 1.81
CA PHE A 94 9.53 10.07 1.81
C PHE A 94 9.84 10.59 0.38
N GLN A 95 10.69 9.87 -0.36
CA GLN A 95 10.96 10.15 -1.77
C GLN A 95 9.72 9.98 -2.66
N ARG A 96 8.80 9.07 -2.30
CA ARG A 96 7.51 8.92 -2.99
C ARG A 96 6.57 10.08 -2.74
N GLU A 97 6.49 10.63 -1.51
CA GLU A 97 5.72 11.85 -1.22
C GLU A 97 6.23 13.02 -2.07
N ALA A 98 7.55 13.21 -2.12
CA ALA A 98 8.21 14.19 -3.00
C ALA A 98 7.87 13.97 -4.49
N SER A 99 7.92 12.73 -4.96
CA SER A 99 7.62 12.36 -6.36
C SER A 99 6.15 12.54 -6.74
N VAL A 100 5.23 12.43 -5.78
CA VAL A 100 3.81 12.75 -5.97
C VAL A 100 3.65 14.26 -6.05
N LEU A 101 4.16 15.01 -5.07
CA LEU A 101 4.02 16.46 -5.00
C LEU A 101 4.65 17.17 -6.20
N TYR A 102 5.75 16.63 -6.76
CA TYR A 102 6.38 17.11 -7.99
C TYR A 102 5.47 17.08 -9.22
N LYS A 103 4.54 16.12 -9.29
CA LYS A 103 3.60 15.98 -10.42
C LYS A 103 2.38 16.90 -10.30
N LEU A 104 2.06 17.35 -9.08
CA LEU A 104 0.83 18.09 -8.81
C LEU A 104 1.04 19.60 -8.97
N GLN A 105 0.11 20.23 -9.69
CA GLN A 105 0.08 21.67 -9.95
C GLN A 105 -1.36 22.17 -9.78
N HIS A 106 -1.69 22.60 -8.56
CA HIS A 106 -3.03 23.10 -8.23
C HIS A 106 -2.94 24.19 -7.16
N PRO A 107 -3.71 25.31 -7.24
CA PRO A 107 -3.60 26.42 -6.28
C PRO A 107 -4.01 26.05 -4.85
N GLN A 108 -4.70 24.93 -4.65
CA GLN A 108 -5.08 24.38 -3.34
C GLN A 108 -4.20 23.18 -2.91
N ILE A 109 -2.99 23.05 -3.47
CA ILE A 109 -1.98 22.05 -3.10
C ILE A 109 -0.63 22.77 -2.97
N PRO A 110 0.18 22.58 -1.91
CA PRO A 110 1.51 23.17 -1.82
C PRO A 110 2.39 22.70 -2.97
N ARG A 111 3.03 23.62 -3.69
CA ARG A 111 3.94 23.24 -4.77
C ARG A 111 5.20 22.60 -4.21
N PHE A 112 5.64 21.50 -4.82
CA PHE A 112 7.00 20.99 -4.62
C PHE A 112 8.03 22.02 -5.07
N ARG A 113 9.05 22.29 -4.24
CA ARG A 113 10.20 23.12 -4.62
C ARG A 113 11.39 22.25 -4.98
N GLU A 114 11.88 21.45 -4.03
CA GLU A 114 13.02 20.55 -4.24
C GLU A 114 13.10 19.43 -3.18
N LEU A 115 13.99 18.47 -3.41
CA LEU A 115 14.37 17.41 -2.49
C LEU A 115 15.90 17.37 -2.43
N PHE A 116 16.50 17.63 -1.26
CA PHE A 116 17.96 17.73 -1.12
C PHE A 116 18.49 16.94 0.09
N ARG A 117 19.78 16.59 0.03
CA ARG A 117 20.53 16.06 1.18
C ARG A 117 21.56 17.08 1.64
N THR A 118 21.83 17.10 2.94
CA THR A 118 22.88 17.93 3.53
C THR A 118 23.55 17.17 4.69
N ASN A 119 24.85 17.41 4.90
CA ASN A 119 25.56 16.85 6.04
C ASN A 119 25.68 17.92 7.13
N LEU A 120 25.20 17.62 8.33
CA LEU A 120 25.37 18.47 9.52
C LEU A 120 26.11 17.66 10.58
N GLN A 121 27.28 18.15 11.00
CA GLN A 121 28.09 17.53 12.07
C GLN A 121 28.41 16.04 11.83
N GLY A 122 28.68 15.66 10.58
CA GLY A 122 29.01 14.29 10.17
C GLY A 122 27.79 13.41 9.87
N LYS A 123 26.57 13.84 10.20
CA LYS A 123 25.33 13.09 9.91
C LYS A 123 24.66 13.62 8.64
N GLU A 124 24.21 12.72 7.77
CA GLU A 124 23.37 13.05 6.61
C GLU A 124 21.91 13.28 7.02
N TYR A 125 21.29 14.30 6.43
CA TYR A 125 19.87 14.64 6.54
C TYR A 125 19.26 14.76 5.15
N LEU A 126 18.01 14.35 5.00
CA LEU A 126 17.23 14.45 3.75
C LEU A 126 16.02 15.37 3.99
N PHE A 127 15.83 16.35 3.11
CA PHE A 127 14.78 17.36 3.21
C PHE A 127 13.90 17.43 1.95
N LEU A 128 12.59 17.51 2.16
CA LEU A 128 11.60 17.89 1.15
C LEU A 128 11.17 19.33 1.38
N VAL A 129 11.33 20.18 0.37
CA VAL A 129 10.94 21.58 0.38
C VAL A 129 9.64 21.77 -0.41
N GLN A 130 8.66 22.43 0.19
CA GLN A 130 7.40 22.80 -0.46
C GLN A 130 7.00 24.25 -0.09
N ASP A 131 6.03 24.81 -0.81
CA ASP A 131 5.45 26.11 -0.46
C ASP A 131 4.87 26.13 0.97
N TYR A 132 5.01 27.26 1.65
CA TYR A 132 4.32 27.53 2.91
C TYR A 132 2.88 27.98 2.63
N VAL A 133 1.95 27.50 3.45
CA VAL A 133 0.53 27.88 3.41
C VAL A 133 0.24 28.62 4.70
N GLU A 134 0.07 29.93 4.61
CA GLU A 134 -0.39 30.75 5.73
C GLU A 134 -1.89 30.53 5.97
N GLY A 135 -2.25 30.07 7.17
CA GLY A 135 -3.61 29.73 7.53
C GLY A 135 -3.72 28.88 8.80
N GLN A 136 -4.95 28.52 9.18
CA GLN A 136 -5.22 27.60 10.28
C GLN A 136 -5.70 26.25 9.74
N THR A 137 -5.32 25.15 10.40
CA THR A 137 -5.91 23.84 10.07
C THR A 137 -7.37 23.78 10.50
N TYR A 138 -8.18 22.98 9.80
CA TYR A 138 -9.57 22.75 10.20
C TYR A 138 -9.68 22.11 11.61
N ASN A 139 -8.67 21.33 12.04
CA ASN A 139 -8.57 20.89 13.44
C ASN A 139 -8.35 22.07 14.41
N SER A 140 -7.45 23.00 14.09
CA SER A 140 -7.23 24.21 14.92
C SER A 140 -8.51 25.04 15.03
N LEU A 141 -9.21 25.26 13.90
CA LEU A 141 -10.48 25.98 13.86
C LEU A 141 -11.55 25.28 14.70
N LEU A 142 -11.68 23.95 14.58
CA LEU A 142 -12.61 23.16 15.38
C LEU A 142 -12.31 23.26 16.88
N ASN A 143 -11.04 23.16 17.28
CA ASN A 143 -10.65 23.24 18.68
C ASN A 143 -10.92 24.63 19.29
N THR A 144 -10.65 25.71 18.53
CA THR A 144 -11.01 27.07 18.94
C THR A 144 -12.53 27.23 19.11
N ARG A 145 -13.34 26.69 18.19
CA ARG A 145 -14.81 26.72 18.28
C ARG A 145 -15.34 25.90 19.46
N LYS A 146 -14.78 24.71 19.72
CA LYS A 146 -15.16 23.86 20.85
C LYS A 146 -14.95 24.55 22.20
N GLN A 147 -13.91 25.37 22.35
CA GLN A 147 -13.69 26.18 23.55
C GLN A 147 -14.79 27.24 23.78
N GLN A 148 -15.51 27.63 22.71
CA GLN A 148 -16.63 28.56 22.73
C GLN A 148 -18.00 27.84 22.75
N GLY A 149 -18.02 26.50 22.84
CA GLY A 149 -19.24 25.69 22.70
C GLY A 149 -19.79 25.58 21.27
N LEU A 150 -19.03 26.06 20.27
CA LEU A 150 -19.42 26.11 18.85
C LEU A 150 -18.83 24.95 18.05
N ARG A 151 -19.38 24.73 16.85
CA ARG A 151 -18.98 23.70 15.87
C ARG A 151 -19.03 24.29 14.46
N PHE A 152 -18.83 23.48 13.41
CA PHE A 152 -19.12 23.92 12.04
C PHE A 152 -20.61 23.74 11.72
N THR A 153 -21.16 24.69 10.97
CA THR A 153 -22.55 24.66 10.46
C THR A 153 -22.64 23.89 9.15
N GLU A 154 -23.86 23.49 8.75
CA GLU A 154 -24.10 22.90 7.42
C GLU A 154 -23.55 23.77 6.28
N ALA A 155 -23.77 25.09 6.34
CA ALA A 155 -23.32 26.01 5.28
C ALA A 155 -21.80 25.97 5.10
N GLU A 156 -21.05 26.00 6.20
CA GLU A 156 -19.59 25.98 6.17
C GLU A 156 -19.01 24.64 5.69
N VAL A 157 -19.59 23.51 6.11
CA VAL A 157 -19.12 22.20 5.61
C VAL A 157 -19.52 21.96 4.16
N ARG A 158 -20.64 22.50 3.68
CA ARG A 158 -21.02 22.46 2.27
C ARG A 158 -20.10 23.33 1.42
N GLN A 159 -19.70 24.50 1.91
CA GLN A 159 -18.69 25.33 1.26
C GLN A 159 -17.34 24.59 1.18
N LEU A 160 -16.88 23.98 2.28
CA LEU A 160 -15.68 23.14 2.28
C LEU A 160 -15.79 22.00 1.25
N LEU A 161 -16.88 21.25 1.24
CA LEU A 161 -17.12 20.18 0.26
C LEU A 161 -17.04 20.69 -1.18
N GLN A 162 -17.74 21.79 -1.50
CA GLN A 162 -17.72 22.42 -2.82
C GLN A 162 -16.32 22.89 -3.24
N GLN A 163 -15.50 23.36 -2.29
CA GLN A 163 -14.14 23.84 -2.56
C GLN A 163 -13.07 22.74 -2.59
N ILE A 164 -13.27 21.60 -1.91
CA ILE A 164 -12.26 20.52 -1.81
C ILE A 164 -12.50 19.36 -2.79
N LEU A 165 -13.76 19.08 -3.15
CA LEU A 165 -14.08 18.01 -4.12
C LEU A 165 -13.44 18.24 -5.52
N PRO A 166 -13.33 19.47 -6.07
CA PRO A 166 -12.56 19.72 -7.29
C PRO A 166 -11.06 19.40 -7.14
N VAL A 167 -10.48 19.61 -5.95
CA VAL A 167 -9.09 19.24 -5.65
C VAL A 167 -8.93 17.72 -5.63
N LEU A 168 -9.92 17.00 -5.09
CA LEU A 168 -9.93 15.53 -5.11
C LEU A 168 -10.07 14.98 -6.54
N GLU A 169 -11.01 15.52 -7.33
CA GLU A 169 -11.15 15.15 -8.75
C GLU A 169 -9.83 15.37 -9.52
N TYR A 170 -9.16 16.51 -9.29
CA TYR A 170 -7.86 16.81 -9.88
C TYR A 170 -6.80 15.76 -9.52
N ILE A 171 -6.58 15.44 -8.24
CA ILE A 171 -5.54 14.45 -7.87
C ILE A 171 -5.91 13.03 -8.32
N HIS A 172 -7.19 12.68 -8.30
CA HIS A 172 -7.68 11.38 -8.80
C HIS A 172 -7.46 11.24 -10.31
N SER A 173 -7.59 12.34 -11.09
CA SER A 173 -7.25 12.37 -12.53
C SER A 173 -5.75 12.17 -12.82
N GLN A 174 -4.88 12.34 -11.83
CA GLN A 174 -3.43 12.14 -11.93
C GLN A 174 -2.97 10.79 -11.33
N ASP A 175 -3.90 9.84 -11.11
CA ASP A 175 -3.69 8.56 -10.41
C ASP A 175 -3.17 8.72 -8.96
N VAL A 176 -3.42 9.86 -8.31
CA VAL A 176 -2.99 10.16 -6.94
C VAL A 176 -4.16 10.05 -5.97
N ILE A 177 -4.12 9.04 -5.08
CA ILE A 177 -5.01 8.93 -3.92
C ILE A 177 -4.29 9.48 -2.68
N HIS A 178 -4.94 10.36 -1.92
CA HIS A 178 -4.37 11.08 -0.77
C HIS A 178 -4.20 10.18 0.48
N ARG A 179 -5.22 9.36 0.78
CA ARG A 179 -5.31 8.33 1.84
C ARG A 179 -5.28 8.83 3.29
N ASP A 180 -4.85 10.06 3.55
CA ASP A 180 -4.78 10.66 4.91
C ASP A 180 -5.63 11.94 5.05
N ILE A 181 -6.81 11.99 4.40
CA ILE A 181 -7.71 13.17 4.52
C ILE A 181 -8.26 13.24 5.95
N SER A 182 -8.06 14.38 6.60
CA SER A 182 -8.44 14.64 8.00
C SER A 182 -8.37 16.15 8.31
N PRO A 183 -8.99 16.64 9.42
CA PRO A 183 -9.02 18.06 9.75
C PRO A 183 -7.65 18.75 9.91
N ASP A 184 -6.57 18.05 10.28
CA ASP A 184 -5.23 18.66 10.35
C ASP A 184 -4.53 18.77 8.98
N ASN A 185 -4.96 17.96 8.01
CA ASN A 185 -4.35 17.91 6.67
C ASN A 185 -5.09 18.83 5.68
N LEU A 186 -5.98 19.69 6.19
CA LEU A 186 -6.66 20.77 5.48
C LEU A 186 -6.34 22.09 6.18
N ILE A 187 -5.76 23.05 5.47
CA ILE A 187 -5.53 24.42 5.95
C ILE A 187 -6.51 25.37 5.26
N LEU A 188 -7.26 26.16 6.04
CA LEU A 188 -7.98 27.33 5.51
C LEU A 188 -6.96 28.45 5.30
N ARG A 189 -6.64 28.76 4.03
CA ARG A 189 -5.62 29.76 3.68
C ARG A 189 -6.11 31.17 3.97
N THR A 190 -5.30 31.97 4.66
CA THR A 190 -5.66 33.34 5.07
C THR A 190 -5.98 34.25 3.89
N ALA A 191 -5.18 34.18 2.82
CA ALA A 191 -5.21 35.13 1.69
C ALA A 191 -6.52 35.13 0.89
N ASP A 192 -7.18 33.98 0.74
CA ASP A 192 -8.35 33.79 -0.14
C ASP A 192 -9.46 32.92 0.46
N GLN A 193 -9.29 32.45 1.70
CA GLN A 193 -10.24 31.57 2.41
C GLN A 193 -10.55 30.27 1.64
N LEU A 194 -9.60 29.77 0.84
CA LEU A 194 -9.70 28.45 0.21
C LEU A 194 -9.07 27.36 1.09
N PRO A 195 -9.66 26.15 1.15
CA PRO A 195 -9.05 24.99 1.78
C PRO A 195 -7.91 24.47 0.92
N VAL A 196 -6.74 24.30 1.51
CA VAL A 196 -5.52 23.77 0.89
C VAL A 196 -5.26 22.38 1.47
N LEU A 197 -5.16 21.38 0.59
CA LEU A 197 -4.87 19.99 0.95
C LEU A 197 -3.35 19.82 1.10
N ILE A 198 -2.92 19.35 2.27
CA ILE A 198 -1.51 19.15 2.61
C ILE A 198 -1.24 17.70 3.01
N ASP A 199 0.03 17.32 3.06
CA ASP A 199 0.48 16.01 3.55
C ASP A 199 -0.07 14.82 2.75
N PHE A 200 0.34 14.74 1.48
CA PHE A 200 0.19 13.60 0.55
C PHE A 200 0.89 12.30 1.02
N GLY A 201 1.27 12.24 2.30
CA GLY A 201 1.85 11.12 3.00
C GLY A 201 0.85 10.01 3.34
N GLY A 202 -0.13 9.70 2.49
CA GLY A 202 -0.94 8.46 2.57
C GLY A 202 -0.11 7.17 2.55
N VAL A 203 1.14 7.34 2.18
CA VAL A 203 2.31 6.49 2.37
C VAL A 203 2.58 6.07 3.83
N LYS A 204 2.33 6.94 4.82
CA LYS A 204 2.62 6.73 6.26
C LYS A 204 1.93 5.47 6.81
N GLN A 205 0.70 5.19 6.35
CA GLN A 205 -0.08 4.03 6.78
C GLN A 205 0.56 2.68 6.40
N VAL A 206 1.28 2.61 5.27
CA VAL A 206 1.99 1.38 4.86
C VAL A 206 3.09 1.04 5.86
N VAL A 207 3.80 2.04 6.39
CA VAL A 207 4.81 1.83 7.44
C VAL A 207 4.17 1.67 8.82
N ALA A 208 3.02 2.29 9.08
CA ALA A 208 2.30 2.10 10.33
C ALA A 208 1.97 0.62 10.58
N THR A 209 1.42 -0.04 9.57
CA THR A 209 1.13 -1.48 9.57
C THR A 209 2.40 -2.33 9.67
N VAL A 210 3.49 -1.91 9.02
CA VAL A 210 4.81 -2.59 9.13
C VAL A 210 5.47 -2.32 10.49
N ALA A 211 5.22 -1.21 11.16
CA ALA A 211 5.80 -0.90 12.48
C ALA A 211 5.03 -1.64 13.59
N SER A 212 3.70 -1.64 13.53
CA SER A 212 2.84 -2.36 14.50
C SER A 212 3.04 -3.88 14.44
N GLN A 213 3.37 -4.44 13.27
CA GLN A 213 3.71 -5.86 13.10
C GLN A 213 5.05 -6.29 13.73
N TYR A 214 5.91 -5.34 14.12
CA TYR A 214 7.25 -5.63 14.67
C TYR A 214 7.38 -5.23 16.16
N TYR A 215 6.35 -4.64 16.77
CA TYR A 215 6.26 -4.51 18.23
C TYR A 215 5.85 -5.84 18.86
N GLN A 216 6.72 -6.41 19.70
CA GLN A 216 6.37 -7.60 20.47
C GLN A 216 5.36 -7.25 21.59
N PRO A 217 4.40 -8.14 21.91
CA PRO A 217 3.54 -7.96 23.07
C PRO A 217 4.38 -8.00 24.36
N GLY A 218 4.50 -6.87 25.05
CA GLY A 218 5.21 -6.78 26.34
C GLY A 218 6.12 -5.56 26.51
N ALA A 219 6.53 -4.89 25.42
CA ALA A 219 7.22 -3.60 25.53
C ALA A 219 6.21 -2.50 25.90
N ALA A 220 6.35 -1.90 27.08
CA ALA A 220 5.45 -0.87 27.61
C ALA A 220 5.64 0.50 26.91
N ALA A 221 5.29 0.55 25.63
CA ALA A 221 5.06 1.78 24.89
C ALA A 221 3.88 1.53 23.94
N THR A 222 2.68 2.03 24.32
CA THR A 222 1.60 2.19 23.35
C THR A 222 2.13 3.06 22.21
N PRO A 223 2.07 2.62 20.94
CA PRO A 223 2.50 3.46 19.84
C PRO A 223 1.64 4.73 19.84
N ALA A 224 2.29 5.89 19.81
CA ALA A 224 1.58 7.16 19.84
C ALA A 224 0.53 7.21 18.71
N PRO A 225 -0.67 7.78 18.93
CA PRO A 225 -1.79 7.76 17.98
C PRO A 225 -1.52 8.51 16.65
N THR A 226 -0.32 9.05 16.47
CA THR A 226 0.22 9.65 15.25
C THR A 226 1.00 8.69 14.35
N LEU A 227 1.33 7.47 14.78
CA LEU A 227 2.05 6.50 13.94
C LEU A 227 1.10 5.69 13.04
N LEU A 228 -0.07 5.32 13.57
CA LEU A 228 -1.20 4.78 12.83
C LEU A 228 -1.95 5.94 12.19
N GLY A 229 -2.44 5.79 10.95
CA GLY A 229 -3.29 6.80 10.33
C GLY A 229 -4.45 7.13 11.26
N LYS A 230 -4.79 8.42 11.42
CA LYS A 230 -5.63 8.92 12.53
C LYS A 230 -6.84 8.02 12.72
N ILE A 231 -6.91 7.42 13.90
CA ILE A 231 -7.75 6.26 14.18
C ILE A 231 -9.21 6.60 13.81
N GLY A 232 -9.77 5.86 12.83
CA GLY A 232 -11.15 5.98 12.39
C GLY A 232 -11.46 6.89 11.19
N PHE A 233 -10.48 7.59 10.60
CA PHE A 233 -10.72 8.37 9.36
C PHE A 233 -10.69 7.52 8.08
N ALA A 234 -9.79 6.55 8.00
CA ALA A 234 -9.64 5.69 6.82
C ALA A 234 -10.70 4.57 6.80
N PRO A 235 -11.17 4.15 5.62
CA PRO A 235 -12.14 3.05 5.50
C PRO A 235 -11.49 1.68 5.77
N SER A 236 -12.33 0.68 6.06
CA SER A 236 -11.88 -0.65 6.48
C SER A 236 -11.04 -1.36 5.42
N GLU A 237 -11.35 -1.23 4.12
CA GLU A 237 -10.56 -1.87 3.07
C GLU A 237 -9.11 -1.34 3.01
N GLN A 238 -8.94 -0.04 3.24
CA GLN A 238 -7.64 0.63 3.28
C GLN A 238 -6.84 0.21 4.51
N MET A 239 -7.50 0.04 5.66
CA MET A 239 -6.85 -0.38 6.91
C MET A 239 -6.49 -1.87 6.94
N GLN A 240 -7.35 -2.74 6.40
CA GLN A 240 -7.20 -4.20 6.49
C GLN A 240 -6.39 -4.79 5.34
N THR A 241 -6.56 -4.28 4.12
CA THR A 241 -5.96 -4.85 2.89
C THR A 241 -4.98 -3.91 2.19
N GLY A 242 -4.95 -2.62 2.57
CA GLY A 242 -4.19 -1.59 1.86
C GLY A 242 -4.79 -1.19 0.51
N ALA A 243 -5.97 -1.71 0.15
CA ALA A 243 -6.71 -1.31 -1.04
C ALA A 243 -7.16 0.15 -0.93
N VAL A 244 -6.89 0.94 -1.97
CA VAL A 244 -7.19 2.37 -2.02
C VAL A 244 -7.63 2.76 -3.42
N SER A 245 -8.62 3.65 -3.47
CA SER A 245 -9.27 4.14 -4.68
C SER A 245 -9.81 5.56 -4.43
N PRO A 246 -10.30 6.29 -5.45
CA PRO A 246 -10.92 7.61 -5.29
C PRO A 246 -11.99 7.66 -4.18
N HIS A 247 -12.86 6.65 -4.11
CA HIS A 247 -13.91 6.53 -3.09
C HIS A 247 -13.39 6.32 -1.65
N SER A 248 -12.12 5.97 -1.45
CA SER A 248 -11.51 5.87 -0.12
C SER A 248 -11.15 7.25 0.43
N ASP A 249 -10.73 8.18 -0.42
CA ASP A 249 -10.57 9.60 -0.07
C ASP A 249 -11.94 10.26 0.19
N LEU A 250 -12.97 9.93 -0.59
CA LEU A 250 -14.33 10.44 -0.37
C LEU A 250 -14.90 9.98 0.98
N TYR A 251 -14.65 8.72 1.38
CA TYR A 251 -15.01 8.23 2.70
C TYR A 251 -14.32 9.06 3.81
N ALA A 252 -12.99 9.23 3.73
CA ALA A 252 -12.22 9.98 4.71
C ALA A 252 -12.62 11.47 4.79
N LEU A 253 -13.03 12.06 3.65
CA LEU A 253 -13.63 13.39 3.60
C LEU A 253 -14.98 13.43 4.33
N ALA A 254 -15.86 12.45 4.14
CA ALA A 254 -17.13 12.40 4.88
C ALA A 254 -16.93 12.26 6.38
N VAL A 255 -15.98 11.42 6.84
CA VAL A 255 -15.60 11.36 8.27
C VAL A 255 -15.08 12.71 8.76
N THR A 256 -14.26 13.40 7.96
CA THR A 256 -13.80 14.77 8.24
C THR A 256 -14.97 15.72 8.43
N ILE A 257 -16.00 15.68 7.57
CA ILE A 257 -17.21 16.51 7.74
C ILE A 257 -17.97 16.16 9.03
N LEU A 258 -18.14 14.88 9.37
CA LEU A 258 -18.81 14.48 10.61
C LEU A 258 -18.07 14.99 11.86
N VAL A 259 -16.75 14.93 11.88
CA VAL A 259 -15.93 15.46 12.99
C VAL A 259 -16.08 16.98 13.12
N LEU A 260 -16.17 17.72 12.01
CA LEU A 260 -16.38 19.17 12.02
C LEU A 260 -17.80 19.57 12.48
N LEU A 261 -18.82 18.83 12.06
CA LEU A 261 -20.23 19.06 12.44
C LEU A 261 -20.50 18.72 13.92
N THR A 262 -19.98 17.60 14.41
CA THR A 262 -20.29 17.07 15.75
C THR A 262 -19.28 17.50 16.81
N GLY A 263 -18.05 17.86 16.41
CA GLY A 263 -16.94 18.10 17.33
C GLY A 263 -16.43 16.85 18.06
N LYS A 264 -16.93 15.65 17.74
CA LYS A 264 -16.53 14.37 18.30
C LYS A 264 -15.47 13.69 17.44
N GLN A 265 -14.70 12.77 18.03
CA GLN A 265 -13.75 11.94 17.31
C GLN A 265 -14.45 10.76 16.61
N PRO A 266 -13.88 10.18 15.53
CA PRO A 266 -14.51 9.10 14.77
C PRO A 266 -14.98 7.89 15.60
N GLN A 267 -14.25 7.53 16.65
CA GLN A 267 -14.55 6.39 17.54
C GLN A 267 -15.77 6.63 18.43
N GLU A 268 -16.17 7.88 18.64
CA GLU A 268 -17.41 8.26 19.35
C GLU A 268 -18.63 8.21 18.44
N LEU A 269 -18.42 8.20 17.12
CA LEU A 269 -19.45 8.27 16.07
C LEU A 269 -19.68 6.93 15.37
N LEU A 270 -18.66 6.07 15.29
CA LEU A 270 -18.74 4.76 14.64
C LEU A 270 -19.13 3.67 15.65
N ASP A 271 -20.19 2.92 15.34
CA ASP A 271 -20.54 1.71 16.09
C ASP A 271 -19.66 0.54 15.65
N ASN A 272 -18.79 0.05 16.55
CA ASN A 272 -17.80 -0.99 16.23
C ASN A 272 -18.39 -2.38 15.93
N TYR A 273 -19.69 -2.63 16.20
CA TYR A 273 -20.34 -3.93 15.95
C TYR A 273 -21.12 -3.94 14.64
N THR A 274 -21.77 -2.82 14.31
CA THR A 274 -22.62 -2.66 13.12
C THR A 274 -21.93 -1.91 11.98
N LEU A 275 -20.78 -1.28 12.26
CA LEU A 275 -20.05 -0.36 11.36
C LEU A 275 -20.92 0.82 10.86
N ALA A 276 -21.99 1.14 11.58
CA ALA A 276 -22.89 2.24 11.28
C ALA A 276 -22.41 3.54 11.96
N TRP A 277 -22.48 4.65 11.22
CA TRP A 277 -22.16 5.99 11.74
C TRP A 277 -23.40 6.59 12.42
N LYS A 278 -23.28 6.86 13.73
CA LYS A 278 -24.35 7.36 14.62
C LYS A 278 -24.16 8.85 14.92
N TRP A 279 -24.32 9.68 13.90
CA TRP A 279 -23.98 11.11 13.94
C TRP A 279 -25.18 12.05 13.89
N GLN A 280 -26.32 11.60 13.37
CA GLN A 280 -27.55 12.41 13.20
C GLN A 280 -28.19 12.83 14.53
N GLN A 281 -27.83 12.18 15.65
CA GLN A 281 -28.20 12.57 17.01
C GLN A 281 -27.38 13.76 17.56
N ASP A 282 -26.21 14.01 16.97
CA ASP A 282 -25.22 14.99 17.45
C ASP A 282 -25.11 16.22 16.55
N ALA A 283 -25.62 16.16 15.32
CA ALA A 283 -25.70 17.28 14.37
C ALA A 283 -26.98 17.19 13.53
N SER A 284 -27.67 18.33 13.39
CA SER A 284 -28.82 18.46 12.50
C SER A 284 -28.39 19.12 11.19
N VAL A 285 -28.69 18.48 10.06
CA VAL A 285 -28.43 18.96 8.70
C VAL A 285 -29.60 18.62 7.79
N SER A 286 -29.65 19.22 6.60
CA SER A 286 -30.65 18.93 5.58
C SER A 286 -30.66 17.44 5.18
N PRO A 287 -31.84 16.86 4.86
CA PRO A 287 -31.93 15.47 4.42
C PRO A 287 -31.03 15.13 3.22
N MET A 288 -30.82 16.11 2.33
CA MET A 288 -29.93 15.96 1.18
C MET A 288 -28.46 15.80 1.59
N LEU A 289 -27.95 16.65 2.50
CA LEU A 289 -26.57 16.49 2.96
C LEU A 289 -26.39 15.19 3.74
N ALA A 290 -27.38 14.79 4.57
CA ALA A 290 -27.35 13.51 5.27
C ALA A 290 -27.24 12.33 4.29
N GLN A 291 -28.09 12.27 3.26
CA GLN A 291 -28.06 11.22 2.24
C GLN A 291 -26.72 11.16 1.47
N VAL A 292 -26.13 12.33 1.17
CA VAL A 292 -24.81 12.39 0.52
C VAL A 292 -23.72 11.84 1.44
N LEU A 293 -23.67 12.26 2.71
CA LEU A 293 -22.68 11.80 3.68
C LEU A 293 -22.84 10.30 3.99
N ASP A 294 -24.06 9.82 4.23
CA ASP A 294 -24.33 8.41 4.51
C ASP A 294 -23.93 7.51 3.31
N LYS A 295 -24.12 7.98 2.07
CA LYS A 295 -23.62 7.27 0.88
C LYS A 295 -22.10 7.34 0.72
N MET A 296 -21.44 8.46 1.04
CA MET A 296 -19.96 8.52 1.08
C MET A 296 -19.37 7.58 2.14
N LEU A 297 -20.11 7.32 3.22
CA LEU A 297 -19.71 6.47 4.35
C LEU A 297 -20.17 5.00 4.23
N ALA A 298 -20.78 4.60 3.11
CA ALA A 298 -21.31 3.26 2.94
C ALA A 298 -20.23 2.18 3.17
N PRO A 299 -20.50 1.11 3.97
CA PRO A 299 -19.47 0.12 4.32
C PRO A 299 -18.84 -0.56 3.10
N ARG A 300 -19.65 -0.94 2.11
CA ARG A 300 -19.17 -1.53 0.85
C ARG A 300 -18.67 -0.43 -0.12
N PRO A 301 -17.43 -0.53 -0.65
CA PRO A 301 -16.91 0.45 -1.60
C PRO A 301 -17.75 0.67 -2.86
N SER A 302 -18.44 -0.38 -3.34
CA SER A 302 -19.37 -0.34 -4.48
C SER A 302 -20.56 0.59 -4.28
N ASP A 303 -20.98 0.78 -3.04
CA ASP A 303 -22.21 1.51 -2.69
C ASP A 303 -21.94 3.02 -2.56
N ARG A 304 -20.66 3.39 -2.44
CA ARG A 304 -20.20 4.78 -2.36
C ARG A 304 -20.28 5.50 -3.71
N TYR A 305 -20.16 6.82 -3.69
CA TYR A 305 -19.85 7.58 -4.90
C TYR A 305 -18.45 7.20 -5.40
N GLN A 306 -18.30 7.07 -6.72
CA GLN A 306 -17.07 6.55 -7.35
C GLN A 306 -16.11 7.67 -7.80
N SER A 307 -16.56 8.93 -7.89
CA SER A 307 -15.73 10.11 -8.15
C SER A 307 -16.22 11.33 -7.37
N ALA A 308 -15.35 12.34 -7.21
CA ALA A 308 -15.69 13.57 -6.50
C ALA A 308 -16.73 14.40 -7.27
N SER A 309 -16.70 14.35 -8.61
CA SER A 309 -17.75 14.89 -9.50
C SER A 309 -19.16 14.35 -9.15
N GLN A 310 -19.31 13.06 -8.86
CA GLN A 310 -20.62 12.50 -8.47
C GLN A 310 -21.14 13.09 -7.15
N VAL A 311 -20.23 13.35 -6.19
CA VAL A 311 -20.59 14.00 -4.91
C VAL A 311 -20.98 15.46 -5.14
N LEU A 312 -20.23 16.20 -5.97
CA LEU A 312 -20.56 17.59 -6.34
C LEU A 312 -21.95 17.71 -6.98
N HIS A 313 -22.29 16.82 -7.92
CA HIS A 313 -23.62 16.78 -8.53
C HIS A 313 -24.72 16.46 -7.51
N ALA A 314 -24.47 15.57 -6.54
CA ALA A 314 -25.44 15.25 -5.50
C ALA A 314 -25.64 16.37 -4.46
N LEU A 315 -24.62 17.20 -4.23
CA LEU A 315 -24.70 18.39 -3.36
C LEU A 315 -25.39 19.59 -4.02
N ASN A 316 -25.36 19.66 -5.35
CA ASN A 316 -25.89 20.73 -6.17
C ASN A 316 -26.76 20.14 -7.31
N PRO A 317 -27.90 19.50 -7.01
CA PRO A 317 -28.76 18.95 -8.05
C PRO A 317 -29.26 20.07 -8.96
N THR A 318 -28.92 19.99 -10.25
CA THR A 318 -29.44 20.91 -11.26
C THR A 318 -30.97 20.85 -11.23
N PRO A 319 -31.69 21.99 -11.12
CA PRO A 319 -33.15 21.95 -11.19
C PRO A 319 -33.54 21.37 -12.55
N ILE A 320 -34.20 20.20 -12.53
CA ILE A 320 -34.72 19.57 -13.73
C ILE A 320 -35.77 20.53 -14.29
N GLN A 321 -35.43 21.21 -15.39
CA GLN A 321 -36.44 21.81 -16.25
C GLN A 321 -37.25 20.65 -16.81
N TYR A 322 -38.40 20.38 -16.20
CA TYR A 322 -39.38 19.48 -16.79
C TYR A 322 -39.67 19.98 -18.20
N PRO A 323 -39.46 19.17 -19.26
CA PRO A 323 -39.89 19.57 -20.59
C PRO A 323 -41.40 19.81 -20.51
N VAL A 324 -41.84 20.99 -20.94
CA VAL A 324 -43.26 21.37 -20.93
C VAL A 324 -44.02 20.28 -21.68
N THR A 325 -44.85 19.54 -20.95
CA THR A 325 -45.63 18.43 -21.52
C THR A 325 -46.57 19.01 -22.55
N GLN A 326 -46.29 18.79 -23.83
CA GLN A 326 -47.24 19.13 -24.88
C GLN A 326 -48.54 18.34 -24.61
N PRO A 327 -49.72 18.98 -24.67
CA PRO A 327 -50.98 18.29 -24.42
C PRO A 327 -51.15 17.16 -25.44
N PRO A 328 -51.75 16.02 -25.04
CA PRO A 328 -51.78 14.82 -25.87
C PRO A 328 -52.54 15.07 -27.18
N VAL A 329 -51.92 14.67 -28.28
CA VAL A 329 -52.57 14.67 -29.60
C VAL A 329 -53.69 13.63 -29.59
N ILE A 330 -54.92 14.11 -29.65
CA ILE A 330 -56.12 13.26 -29.74
C ILE A 330 -56.19 12.66 -31.16
N PRO A 331 -56.28 11.32 -31.32
CA PRO A 331 -56.49 10.72 -32.63
C PRO A 331 -57.83 11.17 -33.23
N GLN A 332 -57.79 11.70 -34.46
CA GLN A 332 -59.01 12.07 -35.17
C GLN A 332 -59.81 10.81 -35.54
N GLN A 333 -60.96 10.61 -34.91
CA GLN A 333 -61.98 9.68 -35.39
C GLN A 333 -62.89 10.39 -36.41
N GLU A 334 -63.26 9.66 -37.46
CA GLU A 334 -64.08 10.17 -38.56
C GLU A 334 -65.48 10.57 -38.07
N THR A 335 -65.94 11.75 -38.50
CA THR A 335 -67.22 12.33 -38.05
C THR A 335 -68.36 11.96 -39.00
N SER A 336 -69.15 10.97 -38.61
CA SER A 336 -70.51 10.81 -39.16
C SER A 336 -71.44 11.84 -38.52
N ALA A 337 -72.01 12.71 -39.36
CA ALA A 337 -72.83 13.84 -38.91
C ALA A 337 -74.19 13.39 -38.35
N THR A 338 -74.55 13.90 -37.17
CA THR A 338 -75.92 13.86 -36.63
C THR A 338 -76.28 15.24 -36.07
N PHE A 339 -77.44 15.75 -36.46
CA PHE A 339 -77.94 17.07 -36.05
C PHE A 339 -78.45 17.08 -34.60
N ALA A 340 -78.40 18.25 -33.95
CA ALA A 340 -78.82 18.45 -32.57
C ALA A 340 -80.30 18.82 -32.43
N VAL A 341 -80.98 18.30 -31.40
CA VAL A 341 -82.24 18.83 -30.83
C VAL A 341 -82.18 18.68 -29.29
N ALA A 342 -82.78 19.63 -28.57
CA ALA A 342 -82.75 19.75 -27.10
C ALA A 342 -84.10 19.28 -26.44
N PRO A 343 -84.51 19.65 -25.20
CA PRO A 343 -84.62 18.65 -24.13
C PRO A 343 -85.98 18.54 -23.36
N SER A 344 -86.08 17.51 -22.51
CA SER A 344 -87.01 17.36 -21.34
C SER A 344 -88.52 17.15 -21.64
N PRO A 345 -89.40 16.77 -20.66
CA PRO A 345 -89.20 16.44 -19.23
C PRO A 345 -89.89 15.14 -18.67
N ALA A 346 -89.45 14.74 -17.45
CA ALA A 346 -90.17 14.12 -16.32
C ALA A 346 -91.25 13.00 -16.46
N ASN A 347 -91.07 11.91 -15.69
CA ASN A 347 -92.02 11.51 -14.63
C ASN A 347 -91.45 10.46 -13.62
N ASN A 348 -91.95 10.51 -12.38
CA ASN A 348 -91.62 9.72 -11.16
C ASN A 348 -92.63 8.54 -10.97
N PRO A 349 -92.64 7.76 -9.85
CA PRO A 349 -91.58 7.28 -8.92
C PRO A 349 -91.70 5.77 -8.52
N THR A 350 -90.66 5.17 -7.91
CA THR A 350 -90.84 4.18 -6.79
C THR A 350 -89.57 3.96 -5.93
N GLN A 351 -89.77 3.58 -4.67
CA GLN A 351 -88.79 3.28 -3.58
C GLN A 351 -89.18 1.92 -2.92
N PRO A 352 -88.48 1.35 -1.90
CA PRO A 352 -87.05 1.41 -1.52
C PRO A 352 -86.40 0.05 -1.04
N ARG A 353 -85.05 -0.01 -1.05
CA ARG A 353 -84.08 -0.53 -0.03
C ARG A 353 -84.43 -1.75 0.89
N PRO A 354 -83.52 -2.75 1.06
CA PRO A 354 -82.59 -2.78 2.23
C PRO A 354 -81.08 -2.82 1.89
N LEU A 355 -80.24 -2.55 2.91
CA LEU A 355 -78.77 -2.56 2.90
C LEU A 355 -78.21 -3.52 3.96
N SER A 356 -76.91 -3.85 3.87
CA SER A 356 -75.92 -4.12 4.96
C SER A 356 -75.18 -5.48 4.84
N PRO A 357 -74.01 -5.68 5.49
CA PRO A 357 -72.89 -4.75 5.67
C PRO A 357 -71.49 -5.41 5.43
N SER A 358 -70.43 -4.61 5.57
CA SER A 358 -69.02 -5.04 5.62
C SER A 358 -68.60 -5.54 7.02
N PRO A 359 -67.60 -6.44 7.14
CA PRO A 359 -66.81 -6.65 8.37
C PRO A 359 -65.38 -6.09 8.28
N ALA A 360 -64.80 -5.80 9.44
CA ALA A 360 -63.45 -5.25 9.65
C ALA A 360 -62.47 -6.27 10.29
N PRO A 361 -61.14 -6.00 10.39
CA PRO A 361 -60.11 -7.03 10.63
C PRO A 361 -59.52 -7.06 12.06
N ILE A 362 -59.06 -8.25 12.52
CA ILE A 362 -58.20 -8.49 13.71
C ILE A 362 -57.57 -9.91 13.63
N PRO A 363 -56.61 -10.35 14.47
CA PRO A 363 -55.50 -9.67 15.16
C PRO A 363 -54.11 -10.35 14.97
N GLN A 364 -53.03 -9.70 15.41
CA GLN A 364 -51.72 -10.33 15.69
C GLN A 364 -51.71 -11.03 17.06
N ALA A 365 -50.86 -12.06 17.24
CA ALA A 365 -50.58 -12.67 18.53
C ALA A 365 -49.13 -12.40 19.01
N LYS A 366 -48.98 -12.07 20.30
CA LYS A 366 -47.69 -12.02 21.02
C LYS A 366 -47.58 -13.24 21.92
N SER A 367 -46.34 -13.70 22.19
CA SER A 367 -46.05 -14.42 23.43
C SER A 367 -44.63 -14.11 23.90
N GLN A 368 -44.47 -13.95 25.22
CA GLN A 368 -43.19 -13.79 25.91
C GLN A 368 -43.14 -14.85 27.01
N TRP A 369 -41.98 -15.45 27.27
CA TRP A 369 -41.54 -15.72 28.65
C TRP A 369 -40.07 -16.13 28.78
N THR A 370 -39.59 -16.08 30.02
CA THR A 370 -38.20 -16.27 30.48
C THR A 370 -38.20 -17.24 31.70
N THR A 371 -37.12 -17.63 32.39
CA THR A 371 -35.77 -17.04 32.55
C THR A 371 -34.78 -18.08 33.10
N THR A 372 -33.48 -17.92 32.78
CA THR A 372 -32.30 -18.36 33.60
C THR A 372 -31.84 -19.83 33.62
N LYS A 373 -30.52 -20.01 33.37
CA LYS A 373 -29.49 -20.77 34.13
C LYS A 373 -28.55 -21.56 33.21
N THR A 374 -27.21 -21.66 33.35
CA THR A 374 -26.06 -20.86 33.85
C THR A 374 -24.88 -21.84 34.03
N PHE A 375 -23.68 -21.53 33.50
CA PHE A 375 -22.35 -22.12 33.85
C PHE A 375 -22.10 -23.62 33.51
N ALA A 376 -20.88 -24.12 33.20
CA ALA A 376 -19.53 -23.54 33.11
C ALA A 376 -18.60 -24.28 32.08
N ALA A 377 -17.51 -23.59 31.70
CA ALA A 377 -16.09 -24.01 31.53
C ALA A 377 -15.67 -25.49 31.82
N THR A 378 -14.61 -26.13 31.27
CA THR A 378 -13.36 -25.68 30.56
C THR A 378 -12.58 -26.87 29.94
N LEU A 379 -11.45 -26.61 29.25
CA LEU A 379 -10.26 -27.49 29.04
C LEU A 379 -10.25 -28.60 27.94
N ALA A 380 -9.94 -28.17 26.70
CA ALA A 380 -8.74 -28.47 25.88
C ALA A 380 -8.00 -29.85 25.82
N VAL A 381 -7.42 -30.06 24.62
CA VAL A 381 -6.22 -30.84 24.18
C VAL A 381 -6.35 -32.32 23.73
N VAL A 382 -5.63 -32.61 22.63
CA VAL A 382 -5.13 -33.91 22.10
C VAL A 382 -6.03 -34.68 21.11
N SER A 383 -5.64 -34.63 19.82
CA SER A 383 -5.62 -35.68 18.77
C SER A 383 -6.88 -36.55 18.51
N VAL A 384 -7.22 -36.96 17.28
CA VAL A 384 -6.36 -37.48 16.20
C VAL A 384 -6.95 -37.13 14.83
N ILE A 385 -6.11 -36.63 13.91
CA ILE A 385 -6.32 -36.77 12.46
C ILE A 385 -5.10 -37.49 11.89
N GLY A 386 -5.33 -38.68 11.34
CA GLY A 386 -4.34 -39.54 10.69
C GLY A 386 -4.93 -40.96 10.53
N VAL A 387 -5.15 -41.44 9.29
CA VAL A 387 -4.20 -42.38 8.62
C VAL A 387 -4.28 -43.75 9.32
N LEU A 388 -4.93 -44.82 8.82
CA LEU A 388 -5.04 -45.39 7.46
C LEU A 388 -6.23 -46.41 7.42
N TRP A 389 -6.99 -46.54 6.31
CA TRP A 389 -6.88 -47.60 5.28
C TRP A 389 -7.55 -48.96 5.60
N LEU A 390 -8.38 -49.41 4.63
CA LEU A 390 -9.00 -50.73 4.38
C LEU A 390 -10.44 -50.95 4.93
N GLY A 391 -11.35 -51.56 4.17
CA GLY A 391 -11.26 -51.96 2.75
C GLY A 391 -12.42 -52.85 2.24
N THR A 392 -12.34 -53.20 0.96
CA THR A 392 -12.98 -54.35 0.27
C THR A 392 -14.51 -54.43 0.09
N ASN A 393 -14.88 -54.44 -1.20
CA ASN A 393 -15.78 -55.40 -1.88
C ASN A 393 -17.33 -55.31 -1.85
N ARG A 394 -17.87 -55.47 -3.06
CA ARG A 394 -19.08 -56.22 -3.48
C ARG A 394 -20.48 -55.81 -2.97
N ASN A 395 -21.19 -55.15 -3.89
CA ASN A 395 -22.32 -55.73 -4.64
C ASN A 395 -23.49 -56.35 -3.85
N LYS A 396 -24.62 -55.62 -3.77
CA LYS A 396 -25.96 -56.22 -3.98
C LYS A 396 -27.03 -55.17 -4.34
N ASN A 397 -27.85 -55.50 -5.33
CA ASN A 397 -29.17 -54.91 -5.52
C ASN A 397 -30.12 -55.43 -4.42
N ILE A 398 -31.15 -54.65 -4.05
CA ILE A 398 -32.58 -54.97 -4.26
C ILE A 398 -33.43 -53.79 -3.74
N SER A 399 -34.64 -53.69 -4.28
CA SER A 399 -35.64 -52.62 -4.19
C SER A 399 -36.42 -52.57 -2.87
N ASP A 400 -37.13 -51.47 -2.61
CA ASP A 400 -38.61 -51.42 -2.72
C ASP A 400 -39.17 -50.02 -2.35
N GLU A 401 -40.45 -49.79 -2.70
CA GLU A 401 -41.18 -48.52 -2.64
C GLU A 401 -41.41 -47.97 -1.23
N ASN A 402 -41.59 -46.64 -1.11
CA ASN A 402 -42.89 -46.07 -0.75
C ASN A 402 -42.98 -44.55 -0.92
N ASN A 403 -44.20 -44.06 -1.17
CA ASN A 403 -44.54 -42.70 -1.59
C ASN A 403 -45.17 -41.89 -0.43
N ILE A 404 -44.60 -40.72 -0.06
CA ILE A 404 -45.28 -39.70 0.75
C ILE A 404 -44.90 -38.29 0.25
N ASP A 405 -45.93 -37.46 0.06
CA ASP A 405 -45.95 -36.08 -0.43
C ASP A 405 -45.29 -35.06 0.54
N PRO A 406 -44.50 -34.06 0.09
CA PRO A 406 -43.85 -33.10 0.98
C PRO A 406 -44.71 -31.88 1.32
N THR A 407 -44.96 -31.65 2.61
CA THR A 407 -45.50 -30.36 3.11
C THR A 407 -44.42 -29.27 3.06
N PRO A 408 -44.69 -28.05 2.58
CA PRO A 408 -43.64 -27.05 2.32
C PRO A 408 -43.06 -26.44 3.61
N THR A 409 -41.75 -26.22 3.61
CA THR A 409 -40.97 -25.48 4.62
C THR A 409 -40.02 -24.54 3.85
N PRO A 410 -39.82 -23.29 4.27
CA PRO A 410 -39.62 -22.19 3.31
C PRO A 410 -38.27 -22.23 2.60
N SER A 411 -38.31 -22.00 1.29
CA SER A 411 -37.13 -21.83 0.45
C SER A 411 -36.28 -20.65 0.94
N VAL A 412 -35.05 -20.95 1.37
CA VAL A 412 -33.97 -19.96 1.32
C VAL A 412 -33.75 -19.61 -0.16
N THR A 413 -33.92 -18.35 -0.52
CA THR A 413 -33.78 -17.87 -1.89
C THR A 413 -32.34 -18.12 -2.37
N GLN A 414 -32.14 -19.15 -3.17
CA GLN A 414 -30.93 -19.28 -3.99
C GLN A 414 -30.93 -18.15 -5.05
N PRO A 415 -29.75 -17.69 -5.51
CA PRO A 415 -29.67 -16.79 -6.65
C PRO A 415 -30.34 -17.44 -7.86
N VAL A 416 -31.06 -16.65 -8.67
CA VAL A 416 -31.70 -17.14 -9.90
C VAL A 416 -30.63 -17.73 -10.83
N ASP A 417 -30.86 -18.97 -11.27
CA ASP A 417 -29.85 -19.78 -11.93
C ASP A 417 -29.63 -19.31 -13.37
N ALA A 418 -28.42 -18.84 -13.70
CA ALA A 418 -28.06 -18.34 -15.02
C ALA A 418 -27.74 -19.48 -16.01
N SER A 419 -28.46 -20.59 -15.93
CA SER A 419 -28.12 -21.85 -16.58
C SER A 419 -29.07 -22.28 -17.71
N GLU A 420 -30.23 -21.63 -17.89
CA GLU A 420 -31.22 -22.06 -18.89
C GLU A 420 -30.73 -21.90 -20.35
N ASN A 421 -29.87 -20.92 -20.64
CA ASN A 421 -29.45 -20.57 -22.01
C ASN A 421 -28.22 -21.31 -22.56
N TYR A 422 -27.55 -22.17 -21.79
CA TYR A 422 -26.35 -22.90 -22.24
C TYR A 422 -26.67 -24.28 -22.84
N SER A 423 -25.98 -24.62 -23.94
CA SER A 423 -25.98 -25.97 -24.51
C SER A 423 -25.45 -27.02 -23.51
N PRO A 424 -25.92 -28.28 -23.56
CA PRO A 424 -25.43 -29.35 -22.67
C PRO A 424 -23.90 -29.52 -22.73
N GLU A 425 -23.32 -29.35 -23.92
CA GLU A 425 -21.88 -29.41 -24.17
C GLU A 425 -21.13 -28.23 -23.54
N GLU A 426 -21.71 -27.03 -23.56
CA GLU A 426 -21.17 -25.86 -22.83
C GLU A 426 -21.24 -26.07 -21.32
N LYS A 427 -22.35 -26.59 -20.79
CA LYS A 427 -22.49 -26.93 -19.35
C LYS A 427 -21.42 -27.91 -18.90
N GLN A 428 -21.28 -29.04 -19.60
CA GLN A 428 -20.27 -30.07 -19.29
C GLN A 428 -18.83 -29.53 -19.38
N ARG A 429 -18.55 -28.64 -20.35
CA ARG A 429 -17.23 -28.00 -20.49
C ARG A 429 -16.93 -27.07 -19.32
N LYS A 430 -17.90 -26.27 -18.86
CA LYS A 430 -17.72 -25.37 -17.71
C LYS A 430 -17.64 -26.11 -16.38
N GLU A 431 -18.40 -27.20 -16.21
CA GLU A 431 -18.31 -28.10 -15.07
C GLU A 431 -16.89 -28.68 -14.94
N LYS A 432 -16.38 -29.30 -16.02
CA LYS A 432 -15.00 -29.83 -16.07
C LYS A 432 -13.92 -28.78 -15.75
N LEU A 433 -14.11 -27.54 -16.19
CA LEU A 433 -13.20 -26.42 -15.85
C LEU A 433 -13.29 -26.04 -14.37
N SER A 434 -14.50 -26.05 -13.79
CA SER A 434 -14.71 -25.82 -12.36
C SER A 434 -14.03 -26.89 -11.52
N ASP A 435 -14.24 -28.17 -11.85
CA ASP A 435 -13.67 -29.31 -11.13
C ASP A 435 -12.14 -29.26 -11.17
N ARG A 436 -11.56 -29.13 -12.37
CA ARG A 436 -10.11 -29.03 -12.55
C ARG A 436 -9.50 -27.84 -11.80
N ARG A 437 -10.20 -26.70 -11.72
CA ARG A 437 -9.77 -25.55 -10.90
C ARG A 437 -9.81 -25.89 -9.41
N GLN A 438 -10.86 -26.57 -8.94
CA GLN A 438 -11.01 -26.99 -7.54
C GLN A 438 -9.92 -28.00 -7.13
N GLU A 439 -9.66 -29.02 -7.97
CA GLU A 439 -8.56 -29.98 -7.80
C GLU A 439 -7.20 -29.29 -7.68
N LEU A 440 -6.94 -28.28 -8.51
CA LEU A 440 -5.71 -27.49 -8.49
C LEU A 440 -5.63 -26.53 -7.28
N GLY A 441 -6.74 -26.28 -6.61
CA GLY A 441 -6.86 -25.42 -5.43
C GLY A 441 -6.78 -23.92 -5.73
N ILE A 442 -7.17 -23.49 -6.93
CA ILE A 442 -7.02 -22.10 -7.39
C ILE A 442 -8.31 -21.32 -7.12
N ASP A 443 -8.20 -20.09 -6.58
CA ASP A 443 -9.36 -19.22 -6.36
C ASP A 443 -10.12 -18.90 -7.67
N GLN A 444 -11.45 -18.86 -7.59
CA GLN A 444 -12.32 -18.64 -8.74
C GLN A 444 -12.25 -17.20 -9.27
N SER A 445 -12.23 -16.20 -8.39
CA SER A 445 -12.19 -14.79 -8.79
C SER A 445 -10.85 -14.47 -9.46
N PHE A 446 -9.75 -14.88 -8.83
CA PHE A 446 -8.42 -14.79 -9.41
C PHE A 446 -8.33 -15.48 -10.77
N TYR A 447 -8.81 -16.73 -10.87
CA TYR A 447 -8.76 -17.50 -12.11
C TYR A 447 -9.53 -16.81 -13.24
N VAL A 448 -10.77 -16.39 -13.01
CA VAL A 448 -11.59 -15.68 -14.02
C VAL A 448 -10.89 -14.39 -14.46
N ASN A 449 -10.33 -13.61 -13.52
CA ASN A 449 -9.62 -12.37 -13.85
C ASN A 449 -8.35 -12.62 -14.67
N LEU A 450 -7.59 -13.68 -14.38
CA LEU A 450 -6.42 -14.09 -15.16
C LEU A 450 -6.79 -14.57 -16.56
N VAL A 451 -7.84 -15.38 -16.69
CA VAL A 451 -8.33 -15.85 -17.99
C VAL A 451 -8.83 -14.68 -18.82
N ASN A 452 -9.60 -13.74 -18.23
CA ASN A 452 -10.02 -12.50 -18.89
C ASN A 452 -8.81 -11.68 -19.39
N GLN A 453 -7.80 -11.46 -18.54
CA GLN A 453 -6.58 -10.73 -18.91
C GLN A 453 -5.88 -11.35 -20.13
N ILE A 454 -5.79 -12.69 -20.19
CA ILE A 454 -5.14 -13.40 -21.29
C ILE A 454 -6.03 -13.45 -22.55
N PHE A 455 -7.33 -13.69 -22.38
CA PHE A 455 -8.30 -13.80 -23.47
C PHE A 455 -8.49 -12.48 -24.22
N TRP A 456 -8.71 -11.37 -23.50
CA TRP A 456 -8.89 -10.05 -24.13
C TRP A 456 -7.60 -9.52 -24.75
N ARG A 457 -6.44 -9.85 -24.19
CA ARG A 457 -5.14 -9.53 -24.81
C ARG A 457 -4.91 -10.26 -26.14
N ARG A 458 -5.45 -11.47 -26.29
CA ARG A 458 -5.45 -12.21 -27.57
C ARG A 458 -6.50 -11.68 -28.56
N ASN A 459 -7.52 -10.97 -28.08
CA ASN A 459 -8.62 -10.43 -28.87
C ASN A 459 -8.85 -8.92 -28.58
N PRO A 460 -7.91 -8.01 -28.96
CA PRO A 460 -7.96 -6.61 -28.54
C PRO A 460 -9.23 -5.85 -28.97
N SER A 461 -9.82 -6.23 -30.10
CA SER A 461 -11.08 -5.68 -30.61
C SER A 461 -12.31 -6.01 -29.75
N LEU A 462 -12.19 -6.94 -28.80
CA LEU A 462 -13.24 -7.35 -27.88
C LEU A 462 -12.94 -6.91 -26.42
N GLN A 463 -11.85 -6.18 -26.19
CA GLN A 463 -11.44 -5.77 -24.85
C GLN A 463 -12.49 -4.85 -24.20
N GLY A 464 -12.94 -5.21 -22.99
CA GLY A 464 -13.99 -4.50 -22.25
C GLY A 464 -15.41 -4.97 -22.54
N ARG A 465 -15.60 -5.94 -23.45
CA ARG A 465 -16.90 -6.58 -23.69
C ARG A 465 -17.24 -7.59 -22.59
N THR A 466 -18.48 -7.57 -22.11
CA THR A 466 -19.06 -8.68 -21.33
C THR A 466 -19.57 -9.76 -22.27
N LEU A 467 -19.18 -11.02 -22.04
CA LEU A 467 -19.80 -12.16 -22.72
C LEU A 467 -21.18 -12.40 -22.10
N SER A 468 -22.22 -12.32 -22.92
CA SER A 468 -23.58 -12.68 -22.53
C SER A 468 -23.76 -14.20 -22.46
N ASP A 469 -24.87 -14.65 -21.89
CA ASP A 469 -25.33 -16.04 -21.91
C ASP A 469 -26.08 -16.40 -23.21
N GLN A 470 -26.33 -15.42 -24.09
CA GLN A 470 -27.13 -15.58 -25.31
C GLN A 470 -26.37 -16.35 -26.41
N PRO A 471 -27.06 -16.99 -27.38
CA PRO A 471 -26.42 -17.83 -28.40
C PRO A 471 -25.34 -17.12 -29.25
N GLU A 472 -25.46 -15.80 -29.47
CA GLU A 472 -24.52 -15.02 -30.28
C GLU A 472 -23.10 -15.01 -29.70
N ASP A 473 -22.98 -15.19 -28.38
CA ASP A 473 -21.69 -15.26 -27.68
C ASP A 473 -21.17 -16.69 -27.46
N GLU A 474 -21.88 -17.75 -27.86
CA GLU A 474 -21.47 -19.15 -27.62
C GLU A 474 -20.07 -19.45 -28.17
N SER A 475 -19.77 -18.98 -29.38
CA SER A 475 -18.44 -19.15 -30.01
C SER A 475 -17.32 -18.46 -29.22
N LEU A 476 -17.60 -17.29 -28.63
CA LEU A 476 -16.64 -16.54 -27.81
C LEU A 476 -16.50 -17.13 -26.42
N ARG A 477 -17.59 -17.63 -25.82
CA ARG A 477 -17.53 -18.39 -24.56
C ARG A 477 -16.74 -19.69 -24.73
N ALA A 478 -16.89 -20.40 -25.85
CA ALA A 478 -16.07 -21.58 -26.17
C ALA A 478 -14.57 -21.23 -26.31
N ALA A 479 -14.24 -20.10 -26.94
CA ALA A 479 -12.86 -19.62 -27.05
C ALA A 479 -12.28 -19.16 -25.69
N TRP A 480 -13.12 -18.57 -24.84
CA TRP A 480 -12.79 -18.23 -23.45
C TRP A 480 -12.52 -19.49 -22.63
N ASP A 481 -13.43 -20.47 -22.67
CA ASP A 481 -13.31 -21.76 -21.97
C ASP A 481 -12.04 -22.52 -22.39
N LYS A 482 -11.67 -22.48 -23.68
CA LYS A 482 -10.39 -23.03 -24.16
C LYS A 482 -9.18 -22.30 -23.56
N THR A 483 -9.22 -20.97 -23.51
CA THR A 483 -8.17 -20.16 -22.87
C THR A 483 -8.09 -20.46 -21.36
N ALA A 484 -9.22 -20.76 -20.73
CA ALA A 484 -9.31 -21.17 -19.35
C ALA A 484 -8.59 -22.52 -19.10
N ASP A 485 -8.83 -23.53 -19.94
CA ASP A 485 -8.14 -24.83 -19.85
C ASP A 485 -6.62 -24.72 -20.10
N GLU A 486 -6.21 -23.89 -21.05
CA GLU A 486 -4.78 -23.56 -21.28
C GLU A 486 -4.16 -22.93 -20.03
N VAL A 487 -4.86 -22.01 -19.35
CA VAL A 487 -4.39 -21.39 -18.11
C VAL A 487 -4.27 -22.40 -16.97
N LEU A 488 -5.26 -23.28 -16.74
CA LEU A 488 -5.15 -24.34 -15.73
C LEU A 488 -3.96 -25.27 -16.02
N SER A 489 -3.73 -25.59 -17.30
CA SER A 489 -2.60 -26.41 -17.75
C SER A 489 -1.24 -25.73 -17.51
N LYS A 490 -1.16 -24.40 -17.72
CA LYS A 490 0.04 -23.63 -17.38
C LYS A 490 0.24 -23.51 -15.87
N LEU A 491 -0.83 -23.35 -15.09
CA LEU A 491 -0.75 -23.20 -13.62
C LEU A 491 -0.47 -24.52 -12.89
N SER A 492 -0.82 -25.67 -13.46
CA SER A 492 -0.60 -26.98 -12.81
C SER A 492 0.86 -27.36 -12.58
N VAL A 493 1.83 -26.60 -13.11
CA VAL A 493 3.27 -26.78 -12.86
C VAL A 493 3.74 -26.20 -11.52
N LEU A 494 3.01 -25.23 -10.96
CA LEU A 494 3.30 -24.62 -9.65
C LEU A 494 3.01 -25.62 -8.52
N SER A 495 3.69 -25.50 -7.39
CA SER A 495 3.40 -26.31 -6.20
C SER A 495 1.97 -26.09 -5.68
N ASN A 496 1.43 -27.06 -4.94
CA ASN A 496 0.10 -26.95 -4.32
C ASN A 496 -0.01 -25.72 -3.40
N GLN A 497 1.04 -25.45 -2.61
CA GLN A 497 1.12 -24.27 -1.75
C GLN A 497 1.02 -22.98 -2.58
N SER A 498 1.82 -22.88 -3.64
CA SER A 498 1.86 -21.65 -4.45
C SER A 498 0.57 -21.43 -5.25
N ARG A 499 -0.05 -22.49 -5.78
CA ARG A 499 -1.36 -22.41 -6.46
C ARG A 499 -2.46 -21.88 -5.55
N ARG A 500 -2.51 -22.33 -4.30
CA ARG A 500 -3.51 -21.91 -3.30
C ARG A 500 -3.36 -20.46 -2.85
N GLN A 501 -2.18 -19.85 -3.04
CA GLN A 501 -1.91 -18.46 -2.67
C GLN A 501 -2.08 -17.49 -3.87
N LEU A 502 -2.32 -17.98 -5.09
CA LEU A 502 -2.58 -17.13 -6.26
C LEU A 502 -3.78 -16.19 -6.02
N GLY A 503 -3.59 -14.89 -6.31
CA GLY A 503 -4.55 -13.82 -6.00
C GLY A 503 -4.29 -13.15 -4.64
N ASN A 504 -3.57 -13.81 -3.74
CA ASN A 504 -3.33 -13.37 -2.36
C ASN A 504 -1.85 -13.05 -2.06
N TYR A 505 -0.95 -13.09 -3.04
CA TYR A 505 0.44 -12.66 -2.87
C TYR A 505 0.53 -11.14 -2.77
N THR A 506 1.27 -10.66 -1.77
CA THR A 506 1.42 -9.25 -1.42
C THR A 506 2.88 -8.79 -1.52
N ALA A 507 3.12 -7.48 -1.41
CA ALA A 507 4.48 -6.96 -1.23
C ALA A 507 5.17 -7.55 0.02
N ALA A 508 4.40 -7.81 1.09
CA ALA A 508 4.90 -8.40 2.32
C ALA A 508 5.39 -9.85 2.14
N ASP A 509 4.84 -10.61 1.19
CA ASP A 509 5.38 -11.92 0.82
C ASP A 509 6.80 -11.78 0.26
N ARG A 510 7.04 -10.83 -0.65
CA ARG A 510 8.38 -10.58 -1.18
C ARG A 510 9.36 -10.14 -0.10
N ASP A 511 8.93 -9.31 0.85
CA ASP A 511 9.77 -8.86 1.96
C ASP A 511 10.09 -10.04 2.91
N ARG A 512 9.13 -10.95 3.15
CA ARG A 512 9.37 -12.23 3.84
C ARG A 512 10.36 -13.11 3.08
N TRP A 513 10.23 -13.25 1.76
CA TRP A 513 11.12 -14.05 0.94
C TRP A 513 12.55 -13.50 0.94
N LYS A 514 12.72 -12.18 0.75
CA LYS A 514 14.00 -11.48 0.88
C LYS A 514 14.62 -11.72 2.25
N ALA A 515 13.85 -11.57 3.33
CA ALA A 515 14.33 -11.85 4.68
C ALA A 515 14.72 -13.34 4.87
N ALA A 516 14.03 -14.27 4.22
CA ALA A 516 14.32 -15.69 4.30
C ALA A 516 15.60 -16.09 3.56
N VAL A 517 15.82 -15.63 2.33
CA VAL A 517 17.10 -15.88 1.61
C VAL A 517 18.28 -15.17 2.26
N ASN A 518 18.09 -13.96 2.79
CA ASN A 518 19.15 -13.22 3.48
C ASN A 518 19.70 -13.98 4.70
N LYS A 519 18.89 -14.81 5.39
CA LYS A 519 19.35 -15.64 6.52
C LYS A 519 20.42 -16.66 6.14
N ILE A 520 20.48 -17.06 4.87
CA ILE A 520 21.51 -17.97 4.33
C ILE A 520 22.56 -17.23 3.50
N ASN A 521 22.58 -15.90 3.54
CA ASN A 521 23.46 -15.01 2.76
C ASN A 521 23.23 -15.05 1.24
N VAL A 522 22.00 -15.36 0.81
CA VAL A 522 21.55 -15.19 -0.58
C VAL A 522 20.68 -13.94 -0.65
N GLY A 523 20.86 -13.11 -1.67
CA GLY A 523 20.09 -11.91 -1.90
C GLY A 523 18.83 -12.18 -2.72
N SER A 524 17.91 -11.21 -2.72
CA SER A 524 16.65 -11.35 -3.46
C SER A 524 16.82 -11.33 -4.99
N ARG A 525 17.97 -10.87 -5.54
CA ARG A 525 18.19 -10.90 -6.99
C ARG A 525 18.36 -12.32 -7.51
N ALA A 526 19.30 -13.08 -6.96
CA ALA A 526 19.49 -14.49 -7.35
C ALA A 526 18.20 -15.33 -7.19
N LEU A 527 17.36 -15.03 -6.19
CA LEU A 527 16.01 -15.60 -6.06
C LEU A 527 15.09 -15.21 -7.24
N TYR A 528 15.10 -13.95 -7.68
CA TYR A 528 14.28 -13.46 -8.79
C TYR A 528 14.78 -13.97 -10.14
N ASP A 529 16.09 -14.08 -10.40
CA ASP A 529 16.65 -14.71 -11.61
C ASP A 529 16.09 -16.14 -11.81
N LEU A 530 16.04 -16.92 -10.71
CA LEU A 530 15.46 -18.27 -10.70
C LEU A 530 13.94 -18.23 -10.92
N GLY A 531 13.24 -17.25 -10.35
CA GLY A 531 11.80 -17.05 -10.55
C GLY A 531 11.45 -16.68 -11.99
N ASP A 532 12.20 -15.76 -12.59
CA ASP A 532 12.06 -15.28 -13.96
C ASP A 532 12.28 -16.42 -14.97
N VAL A 533 13.35 -17.20 -14.82
CA VAL A 533 13.61 -18.31 -15.75
C VAL A 533 12.51 -19.39 -15.69
N ALA A 534 11.94 -19.63 -14.51
CA ALA A 534 10.85 -20.58 -14.33
C ALA A 534 9.52 -20.04 -14.89
N PHE A 535 9.19 -18.77 -14.62
CA PHE A 535 7.98 -18.10 -15.11
C PHE A 535 7.99 -17.93 -16.63
N TYR A 536 9.06 -17.36 -17.20
CA TYR A 536 9.13 -17.09 -18.65
C TYR A 536 9.26 -18.37 -19.50
N ARG A 537 9.58 -19.53 -18.92
CA ARG A 537 9.47 -20.82 -19.60
C ARG A 537 8.00 -21.17 -19.90
N ILE A 538 7.09 -20.80 -19.01
CA ILE A 538 5.66 -21.12 -19.10
C ILE A 538 4.86 -19.97 -19.73
N PHE A 539 5.31 -18.73 -19.53
CA PHE A 539 4.72 -17.51 -20.08
C PHE A 539 5.76 -16.67 -20.87
N PRO A 540 6.38 -17.22 -21.93
CA PRO A 540 7.38 -16.50 -22.73
C PRO A 540 6.84 -15.20 -23.35
N GLU A 541 5.52 -15.13 -23.60
CA GLU A 541 4.81 -13.96 -24.11
C GLU A 541 4.85 -12.72 -23.20
N GLN A 542 5.28 -12.89 -21.94
CA GLN A 542 5.37 -11.83 -20.94
C GLN A 542 6.76 -11.17 -20.85
N ARG A 543 7.78 -11.70 -21.55
CA ARG A 543 9.13 -11.10 -21.56
C ARG A 543 9.07 -9.65 -22.05
N GLY A 544 9.72 -8.75 -21.30
CA GLY A 544 9.79 -7.33 -21.63
C GLY A 544 8.50 -6.52 -21.37
N ARG A 545 7.50 -7.08 -20.67
CA ARG A 545 6.29 -6.37 -20.27
C ARG A 545 6.32 -6.01 -18.77
N ASP A 546 5.77 -4.85 -18.39
CA ASP A 546 5.41 -4.60 -16.99
C ASP A 546 4.04 -5.24 -16.70
N PHE A 547 4.07 -6.45 -16.16
CA PHE A 547 2.88 -7.23 -15.81
C PHE A 547 2.64 -7.31 -14.30
N MET A 548 3.46 -6.65 -13.48
CA MET A 548 3.50 -6.86 -12.03
C MET A 548 2.26 -6.36 -11.26
N LYS A 549 1.46 -5.50 -11.89
CA LYS A 549 0.17 -5.01 -11.37
C LYS A 549 -1.04 -5.75 -11.94
N GLU A 550 -0.82 -6.65 -12.90
CA GLU A 550 -1.87 -7.42 -13.56
C GLU A 550 -2.05 -8.79 -12.87
N PRO A 551 -3.17 -9.52 -13.09
CA PRO A 551 -3.38 -10.83 -12.48
C PRO A 551 -2.23 -11.83 -12.73
N ILE A 552 -1.60 -11.83 -13.91
CA ILE A 552 -0.43 -12.68 -14.21
C ILE A 552 0.77 -12.42 -13.29
N GLY A 553 0.89 -11.24 -12.67
CA GLY A 553 1.92 -10.96 -11.66
C GLY A 553 1.80 -11.85 -10.40
N GLN A 554 0.59 -12.31 -10.07
CA GLN A 554 0.38 -13.32 -9.01
C GLN A 554 0.96 -14.68 -9.39
N VAL A 555 0.94 -15.02 -10.68
CA VAL A 555 1.52 -16.27 -11.19
C VAL A 555 3.04 -16.23 -11.09
N TRP A 556 3.65 -15.09 -11.43
CA TRP A 556 5.08 -14.86 -11.19
C TRP A 556 5.45 -15.02 -9.71
N TYR A 557 4.66 -14.43 -8.79
CA TYR A 557 4.83 -14.64 -7.35
C TYR A 557 4.79 -16.12 -6.95
N GLY A 558 3.90 -16.92 -7.56
CA GLY A 558 3.88 -18.37 -7.35
C GLY A 558 5.20 -19.06 -7.74
N PHE A 559 5.80 -18.70 -8.89
CA PHE A 559 7.09 -19.25 -9.30
C PHE A 559 8.23 -18.84 -8.36
N VAL A 560 8.29 -17.56 -7.96
CA VAL A 560 9.30 -17.10 -7.00
C VAL A 560 9.18 -17.83 -5.66
N ASN A 561 7.95 -18.07 -5.18
CA ASN A 561 7.72 -18.81 -3.94
C ASN A 561 8.21 -20.27 -4.03
N ASP A 562 8.00 -20.95 -5.17
CA ASP A 562 8.54 -22.30 -5.40
C ASP A 562 10.08 -22.30 -5.44
N GLN A 563 10.71 -21.29 -6.07
CA GLN A 563 12.17 -21.16 -6.09
C GLN A 563 12.75 -20.81 -4.71
N LEU A 564 12.04 -20.02 -3.91
CA LEU A 564 12.40 -19.79 -2.51
C LEU A 564 12.46 -21.11 -1.73
N SER A 565 11.41 -21.93 -1.81
CA SER A 565 11.40 -23.24 -1.16
C SER A 565 12.53 -24.14 -1.66
N ALA A 566 12.86 -24.10 -2.95
CA ALA A 566 14.01 -24.83 -3.50
C ALA A 566 15.36 -24.33 -2.97
N ILE A 567 15.54 -23.02 -2.79
CA ILE A 567 16.74 -22.41 -2.21
C ILE A 567 16.86 -22.77 -0.73
N LEU A 568 15.81 -22.55 0.08
CA LEU A 568 15.83 -22.78 1.53
C LEU A 568 16.04 -24.26 1.89
N ASN A 569 15.55 -25.18 1.07
CA ASN A 569 15.75 -26.62 1.24
C ASN A 569 17.08 -27.13 0.64
N GLY A 570 17.95 -26.26 0.11
CA GLY A 570 19.26 -26.63 -0.46
C GLY A 570 19.23 -27.27 -1.86
N ASN A 571 18.05 -27.46 -2.46
CA ASN A 571 17.92 -28.03 -3.81
C ASN A 571 18.47 -27.09 -4.90
N ALA A 572 18.20 -25.79 -4.76
CA ALA A 572 18.63 -24.73 -5.68
C ALA A 572 19.73 -23.83 -5.10
N PHE A 573 20.40 -24.27 -4.02
CA PHE A 573 21.41 -23.49 -3.32
C PHE A 573 22.64 -24.34 -2.94
N ALA A 574 23.84 -23.75 -2.96
CA ALA A 574 25.02 -24.35 -2.34
C ALA A 574 26.02 -23.28 -1.87
N LYS A 575 26.65 -23.52 -0.71
CA LYS A 575 27.78 -22.70 -0.25
C LYS A 575 29.09 -23.27 -0.79
N ILE A 576 29.87 -22.43 -1.47
CA ILE A 576 31.24 -22.73 -1.87
C ILE A 576 32.17 -22.41 -0.71
N VAL A 577 33.00 -23.39 -0.37
CA VAL A 577 34.07 -23.29 0.62
C VAL A 577 35.33 -23.73 -0.10
N PHE A 578 36.36 -22.88 -0.05
CA PHE A 578 37.68 -23.20 -0.55
C PHE A 578 38.35 -24.18 0.42
N ASP A 579 39.08 -25.15 -0.12
CA ASP A 579 39.90 -26.04 0.71
C ASP A 579 41.08 -25.22 1.30
N PRO A 580 41.69 -25.63 2.43
CA PRO A 580 42.86 -24.93 2.96
C PRO A 580 43.93 -24.76 1.89
N GLU A 581 44.51 -23.55 1.81
CA GLU A 581 45.53 -23.15 0.81
C GLU A 581 45.06 -23.10 -0.67
N ALA A 582 43.86 -23.56 -1.00
CA ALA A 582 43.32 -23.49 -2.36
C ALA A 582 42.73 -22.12 -2.68
N THR A 583 43.22 -21.46 -3.73
CA THR A 583 42.65 -20.21 -4.27
C THR A 583 41.47 -20.45 -5.21
N SER A 584 41.17 -21.71 -5.57
CA SER A 584 40.13 -22.05 -6.55
C SER A 584 39.25 -23.23 -6.11
N LYS A 585 37.97 -23.19 -6.49
CA LYS A 585 37.03 -24.31 -6.33
C LYS A 585 36.20 -24.47 -7.62
N THR A 586 36.02 -25.72 -8.03
CA THR A 586 35.13 -26.08 -9.15
C THR A 586 33.94 -26.88 -8.66
N VAL A 587 32.74 -26.50 -9.11
CA VAL A 587 31.47 -27.21 -8.89
C VAL A 587 30.87 -27.60 -10.24
N SER A 588 30.07 -28.66 -10.28
CA SER A 588 29.45 -29.14 -11.52
C SER A 588 28.11 -29.82 -11.25
N GLY A 589 27.26 -29.92 -12.27
CA GLY A 589 25.97 -30.62 -12.19
C GLY A 589 25.11 -30.35 -13.42
N THR A 590 23.82 -30.68 -13.32
CA THR A 590 22.86 -30.55 -14.42
C THR A 590 21.71 -29.63 -14.03
N LEU A 591 21.40 -28.63 -14.86
CA LEU A 591 20.19 -27.82 -14.73
C LEU A 591 19.07 -28.41 -15.60
N LYS A 592 17.86 -28.51 -15.03
CA LYS A 592 16.64 -28.85 -15.78
C LYS A 592 16.10 -27.61 -16.52
N PRO A 593 15.28 -27.77 -17.57
CA PRO A 593 14.63 -26.65 -18.27
C PRO A 593 13.90 -25.68 -17.33
N GLY A 594 14.21 -24.39 -17.39
CA GLY A 594 13.56 -23.37 -16.54
C GLY A 594 13.88 -23.52 -15.05
N THR A 595 15.06 -24.04 -14.71
CA THR A 595 15.57 -24.08 -13.33
C THR A 595 16.92 -23.38 -13.25
N GLY A 596 17.31 -22.99 -12.04
CA GLY A 596 18.63 -22.44 -11.77
C GLY A 596 19.20 -22.95 -10.46
N LYS A 597 20.42 -22.51 -10.16
CA LYS A 597 21.10 -22.77 -8.89
C LYS A 597 21.89 -21.55 -8.47
N VAL A 598 21.81 -21.20 -7.20
CA VAL A 598 22.57 -20.11 -6.57
C VAL A 598 23.74 -20.70 -5.79
N PHE A 599 24.94 -20.20 -6.06
CA PHE A 599 26.11 -20.45 -5.25
C PHE A 599 26.49 -19.19 -4.47
N ILE A 600 27.06 -19.34 -3.28
CA ILE A 600 27.69 -18.24 -2.57
C ILE A 600 29.13 -18.57 -2.17
N ALA A 601 30.03 -17.60 -2.27
CA ALA A 601 31.41 -17.72 -1.77
C ALA A 601 31.74 -16.53 -0.88
N GLY A 602 32.37 -16.79 0.27
CA GLY A 602 32.81 -15.73 1.19
C GLY A 602 34.17 -15.18 0.75
N LEU A 603 34.19 -13.96 0.21
CA LEU A 603 35.37 -13.34 -0.40
C LEU A 603 35.72 -12.01 0.29
N ALA A 604 36.98 -11.59 0.16
CA ALA A 604 37.50 -10.36 0.75
C ALA A 604 37.58 -9.21 -0.26
N LYS A 605 37.43 -7.98 0.23
CA LYS A 605 37.64 -6.77 -0.56
C LYS A 605 39.09 -6.71 -1.05
N GLY A 606 39.30 -6.33 -2.31
CA GLY A 606 40.60 -6.22 -2.95
C GLY A 606 41.17 -7.54 -3.47
N GLN A 607 40.46 -8.67 -3.31
CA GLN A 607 40.82 -9.90 -4.02
C GLN A 607 40.48 -9.76 -5.51
N THR A 608 41.26 -10.44 -6.36
CA THR A 608 40.88 -10.65 -7.76
C THR A 608 40.02 -11.91 -7.85
N LEU A 609 38.77 -11.75 -8.30
CA LEU A 609 37.86 -12.84 -8.63
C LEU A 609 38.05 -13.21 -10.10
N ASP A 610 38.39 -14.47 -10.35
CA ASP A 610 38.36 -15.10 -11.68
C ASP A 610 37.30 -16.20 -11.71
N LEU A 611 36.41 -16.14 -12.70
CA LEU A 611 35.30 -17.07 -12.82
C LEU A 611 35.21 -17.64 -14.23
N ASN A 612 34.93 -18.94 -14.34
CA ASN A 612 34.74 -19.65 -15.59
C ASN A 612 33.51 -20.58 -15.53
N LEU A 613 32.54 -20.38 -16.41
CA LEU A 613 31.35 -21.19 -16.57
C LEU A 613 31.39 -21.95 -17.92
N LYS A 614 31.69 -23.24 -17.87
CA LYS A 614 31.51 -24.16 -19.00
C LYS A 614 30.06 -24.65 -19.00
N ALA A 615 29.25 -24.05 -19.86
CA ALA A 615 27.89 -24.47 -20.19
C ALA A 615 27.51 -23.90 -21.57
N ASN A 616 26.43 -24.38 -22.19
CA ASN A 616 25.97 -23.83 -23.46
C ASN A 616 25.42 -22.39 -23.30
N SER A 617 25.19 -21.69 -24.42
CA SER A 617 24.73 -20.30 -24.44
C SER A 617 23.38 -20.05 -23.77
N GLN A 618 22.58 -21.10 -23.52
CA GLN A 618 21.25 -21.02 -22.90
C GLN A 618 21.30 -21.06 -21.36
N VAL A 619 22.46 -21.36 -20.76
CA VAL A 619 22.67 -21.12 -19.33
C VAL A 619 23.17 -19.69 -19.15
N LEU A 620 22.42 -18.86 -18.45
CA LEU A 620 22.80 -17.50 -18.09
C LEU A 620 23.56 -17.48 -16.76
N LEU A 621 24.35 -16.42 -16.56
CA LEU A 621 25.18 -16.21 -15.38
C LEU A 621 24.97 -14.79 -14.83
N SER A 622 24.60 -14.70 -13.56
CA SER A 622 24.58 -13.47 -12.77
C SER A 622 25.60 -13.55 -11.63
N VAL A 623 26.24 -12.42 -11.31
CA VAL A 623 27.22 -12.28 -10.23
C VAL A 623 26.95 -11.00 -9.46
N TYR A 624 26.56 -11.14 -8.18
CA TYR A 624 26.14 -10.04 -7.32
C TYR A 624 27.07 -9.86 -6.10
N SER A 625 27.25 -8.60 -5.69
CA SER A 625 28.05 -8.27 -4.51
C SER A 625 27.30 -8.52 -3.19
N PRO A 626 28.00 -8.67 -2.05
CA PRO A 626 27.39 -8.90 -0.73
C PRO A 626 26.34 -7.87 -0.29
N SER A 627 26.47 -6.60 -0.71
CA SER A 627 25.45 -5.57 -0.45
C SER A 627 24.25 -5.63 -1.40
N GLY A 628 24.36 -6.41 -2.47
CA GLY A 628 23.46 -6.40 -3.62
C GLY A 628 23.43 -5.07 -4.39
N LYS A 629 24.34 -4.11 -4.12
CA LYS A 629 24.37 -2.84 -4.86
C LYS A 629 25.11 -2.96 -6.19
N ILE A 630 26.13 -3.81 -6.25
CA ILE A 630 27.01 -3.96 -7.41
C ILE A 630 26.66 -5.26 -8.15
N ARG A 631 26.49 -5.13 -9.47
CA ARG A 631 26.18 -6.21 -10.40
C ARG A 631 27.40 -6.38 -11.29
N LEU A 632 28.19 -7.44 -11.07
CA LEU A 632 29.36 -7.75 -11.89
C LEU A 632 28.93 -8.43 -13.20
N LEU A 633 27.91 -9.28 -13.13
CA LEU A 633 27.13 -9.80 -14.25
C LEU A 633 25.65 -9.91 -13.84
N GLU A 634 24.74 -9.84 -14.80
CA GLU A 634 23.29 -10.03 -14.62
C GLU A 634 22.75 -10.64 -15.93
N ASP A 635 22.05 -11.77 -15.83
CA ASP A 635 21.48 -12.54 -16.96
C ASP A 635 22.43 -12.75 -18.16
N SER A 636 23.73 -12.90 -17.88
CA SER A 636 24.75 -12.80 -18.91
C SER A 636 24.99 -14.12 -19.64
N THR A 637 25.19 -14.05 -20.96
CA THR A 637 25.68 -15.17 -21.77
C THR A 637 27.20 -15.32 -21.72
N LYS A 638 27.93 -14.40 -21.06
CA LYS A 638 29.38 -14.46 -20.86
C LYS A 638 29.77 -15.70 -20.06
N ARG A 639 30.88 -16.34 -20.45
CA ARG A 639 31.41 -17.55 -19.81
C ARG A 639 32.54 -17.26 -18.82
N THR A 640 33.08 -16.05 -18.81
CA THR A 640 34.17 -15.65 -17.92
C THR A 640 33.96 -14.27 -17.34
N LEU A 641 34.55 -14.03 -16.17
CA LEU A 641 34.61 -12.75 -15.48
C LEU A 641 35.93 -12.68 -14.71
N THR A 642 36.66 -11.58 -14.87
CA THR A 642 37.80 -11.20 -14.04
C THR A 642 37.48 -9.83 -13.43
N ALA A 643 37.52 -9.69 -12.11
CA ALA A 643 37.20 -8.43 -11.43
C ALA A 643 37.86 -8.31 -10.05
N GLU A 644 38.36 -7.13 -9.72
CA GLU A 644 38.73 -6.79 -8.33
C GLU A 644 37.46 -6.62 -7.49
N LEU A 645 37.44 -7.20 -6.29
CA LEU A 645 36.26 -7.25 -5.43
C LEU A 645 36.08 -5.97 -4.58
N PRO A 646 35.03 -5.17 -4.80
CA PRO A 646 34.85 -3.88 -4.11
C PRO A 646 34.38 -4.00 -2.65
N GLU A 647 33.81 -5.15 -2.29
CA GLU A 647 33.18 -5.43 -1.00
C GLU A 647 33.71 -6.73 -0.38
N LYS A 648 33.68 -6.83 0.96
CA LYS A 648 33.92 -8.08 1.70
C LYS A 648 32.58 -8.70 2.06
N GLY A 649 32.43 -10.02 1.88
CA GLY A 649 31.23 -10.75 2.28
C GLY A 649 30.94 -11.94 1.36
N TYR A 650 29.69 -12.40 1.35
CA TYR A 650 29.25 -13.46 0.44
C TYR A 650 28.86 -12.88 -0.91
N TYR A 651 29.62 -13.21 -1.95
CA TYR A 651 29.24 -12.95 -3.34
C TYR A 651 28.31 -14.05 -3.82
N GLU A 652 27.33 -13.68 -4.63
CA GLU A 652 26.32 -14.58 -5.17
C GLU A 652 26.61 -14.88 -6.63
N PHE A 653 26.51 -16.15 -7.02
CA PHE A 653 26.69 -16.64 -8.40
C PHE A 653 25.45 -17.44 -8.78
N ALA A 654 24.53 -16.82 -9.51
CA ALA A 654 23.32 -17.49 -9.99
C ALA A 654 23.55 -18.00 -11.41
N ILE A 655 23.21 -19.27 -11.65
CA ILE A 655 23.14 -19.85 -12.99
C ILE A 655 21.71 -20.31 -13.28
N THR A 656 21.17 -19.94 -14.45
CA THR A 656 19.77 -20.20 -14.82
C THR A 656 19.68 -20.79 -16.23
N SER A 657 18.87 -21.84 -16.42
CA SER A 657 18.76 -22.53 -17.71
C SER A 657 17.51 -22.13 -18.48
N THR A 658 17.72 -21.41 -19.59
CA THR A 658 16.68 -21.08 -20.59
C THR A 658 16.47 -22.18 -21.63
N ALA A 659 17.21 -23.30 -21.54
CA ALA A 659 17.15 -24.40 -22.50
C ALA A 659 15.84 -25.21 -22.39
N SER A 660 15.45 -25.83 -23.51
CA SER A 660 14.31 -26.76 -23.58
C SER A 660 14.64 -28.16 -23.06
N THR A 661 15.92 -28.53 -23.00
CA THR A 661 16.44 -29.79 -22.46
C THR A 661 17.31 -29.54 -21.23
N SER A 662 17.64 -30.59 -20.48
CA SER A 662 18.65 -30.49 -19.42
C SER A 662 20.01 -30.06 -19.98
N VAL A 663 20.77 -29.29 -19.21
CA VAL A 663 22.10 -28.79 -19.59
C VAL A 663 23.08 -28.98 -18.44
N ASP A 664 24.21 -29.61 -18.72
CA ASP A 664 25.31 -29.72 -17.77
C ASP A 664 26.11 -28.42 -17.68
N TYR A 665 26.61 -28.12 -16.47
CA TYR A 665 27.48 -27.00 -16.20
C TYR A 665 28.68 -27.43 -15.36
N GLN A 666 29.78 -26.72 -15.57
CA GLN A 666 30.93 -26.68 -14.67
C GLN A 666 31.26 -25.21 -14.40
N LEU A 667 31.20 -24.81 -13.12
CA LEU A 667 31.52 -23.47 -12.65
C LEU A 667 32.78 -23.52 -11.80
N THR A 668 33.83 -22.86 -12.26
CA THR A 668 35.09 -22.66 -11.52
C THR A 668 35.12 -21.23 -11.00
N ILE A 669 35.44 -21.07 -9.72
CA ILE A 669 35.61 -19.78 -9.04
C ILE A 669 36.99 -19.77 -8.39
N SER A 670 37.80 -18.77 -8.73
CA SER A 670 39.10 -18.49 -8.16
C SER A 670 39.10 -17.12 -7.50
N ALA A 671 39.77 -16.98 -6.36
CA ALA A 671 39.91 -15.74 -5.63
C ALA A 671 41.34 -15.61 -5.09
N GLU A 672 42.08 -14.65 -5.63
CA GLU A 672 43.48 -14.39 -5.26
C GLU A 672 43.61 -13.10 -4.45
N ASN A 673 44.45 -13.12 -3.42
CA ASN A 673 44.78 -11.92 -2.65
C ASN A 673 45.63 -10.97 -3.50
N PRO A 674 45.53 -9.65 -3.30
CA PRO A 674 46.38 -8.69 -4.00
C PRO A 674 47.84 -8.98 -3.66
N ILE A 675 48.70 -8.99 -4.69
CA ILE A 675 50.14 -9.20 -4.53
C ILE A 675 50.66 -8.08 -3.61
N PRO A 676 51.39 -8.40 -2.53
CA PRO A 676 52.01 -7.38 -1.68
C PRO A 676 52.93 -6.50 -2.53
N VAL A 677 52.68 -5.20 -2.55
CA VAL A 677 53.59 -4.24 -3.19
C VAL A 677 54.88 -4.25 -2.37
N GLU A 678 55.99 -4.70 -2.97
CA GLU A 678 57.29 -4.63 -2.33
C GLU A 678 57.61 -3.17 -1.98
N THR A 679 57.71 -2.88 -0.69
CA THR A 679 58.05 -1.53 -0.22
C THR A 679 59.51 -1.26 -0.61
N PRO A 680 59.79 -0.20 -1.40
CA PRO A 680 61.18 0.12 -1.76
C PRO A 680 61.97 0.44 -0.50
N THR A 681 63.09 -0.27 -0.33
CA THR A 681 64.04 -0.05 0.77
C THR A 681 64.45 1.42 0.80
N PRO A 682 64.36 2.13 1.94
CA PRO A 682 64.72 3.53 2.00
C PRO A 682 66.23 3.70 1.73
N THR A 683 66.55 4.47 0.69
CA THR A 683 67.92 4.94 0.44
C THR A 683 68.40 5.73 1.66
N PRO A 684 69.62 5.51 2.17
CA PRO A 684 70.14 6.28 3.31
C PRO A 684 70.24 7.75 2.95
N THR A 685 69.65 8.61 3.79
CA THR A 685 69.72 10.07 3.68
C THR A 685 71.05 10.57 4.25
N ASP A 686 71.75 11.42 3.52
CA ASP A 686 73.02 12.01 3.95
C ASP A 686 72.90 12.86 5.23
N THR A 687 73.89 12.73 6.11
CA THR A 687 74.01 13.46 7.37
C THR A 687 74.26 14.97 7.15
N PRO A 688 73.55 15.88 7.83
CA PRO A 688 73.84 17.32 7.74
C PRO A 688 75.19 17.68 8.37
N ILE A 689 75.94 18.56 7.72
CA ILE A 689 77.21 19.11 8.22
C ILE A 689 76.92 20.20 9.26
N GLU A 690 77.57 20.14 10.42
CA GLU A 690 77.46 21.15 11.47
C GLU A 690 78.11 22.49 11.06
N THR A 691 77.48 23.59 11.45
CA THR A 691 78.00 24.97 11.27
C THR A 691 78.51 25.50 12.62
N PRO A 692 79.71 26.11 12.70
CA PRO A 692 80.32 26.48 13.98
C PRO A 692 79.73 27.77 14.59
N THR A 693 79.53 27.73 15.92
CA THR A 693 79.04 28.86 16.72
C THR A 693 80.17 29.87 17.04
N PRO A 694 79.92 31.19 17.04
CA PRO A 694 80.92 32.19 17.42
C PRO A 694 81.26 32.22 18.91
N ILE A 695 82.46 32.71 19.22
CA ILE A 695 83.03 32.83 20.56
C ILE A 695 82.57 34.15 21.22
N GLU A 696 82.09 34.07 22.46
CA GLU A 696 81.97 35.23 23.36
C GLU A 696 83.12 35.24 24.39
N THR A 697 83.57 36.43 24.81
CA THR A 697 84.69 36.65 25.75
C THR A 697 84.24 37.68 26.80
N PRO A 698 84.62 37.55 28.09
CA PRO A 698 83.71 37.88 29.20
C PRO A 698 83.97 39.23 29.90
N THR A 699 83.09 39.62 30.82
CA THR A 699 83.39 40.64 31.85
C THR A 699 82.66 40.37 33.19
N GLU A 700 83.47 39.98 34.17
CA GLU A 700 83.45 40.29 35.62
C GLU A 700 82.19 40.12 36.51
N THR A 701 82.25 39.05 37.31
CA THR A 701 81.97 38.90 38.76
C THR A 701 81.45 40.10 39.60
N PRO A 702 80.49 39.82 40.51
CA PRO A 702 80.64 40.26 41.90
C PRO A 702 80.61 39.11 42.93
N THR A 703 81.35 39.31 44.02
CA THR A 703 81.62 38.39 45.16
C THR A 703 80.42 38.27 46.12
N PRO A 704 80.23 37.15 46.86
CA PRO A 704 78.96 36.86 47.55
C PRO A 704 78.88 37.28 49.02
N ALA A 705 77.63 37.43 49.49
CA ALA A 705 77.19 37.32 50.87
C ALA A 705 75.71 36.89 50.83
N GLY A 706 75.15 36.11 51.76
CA GLY A 706 75.69 35.43 52.93
C GLY A 706 74.52 34.74 53.65
N THR A 707 74.70 33.52 54.15
CA THR A 707 73.64 32.75 54.82
C THR A 707 73.38 33.30 56.22
N GLU A 708 72.12 33.43 56.66
CA GLU A 708 71.71 33.01 58.03
C GLU A 708 70.18 33.00 58.25
N GLN A 709 69.75 31.97 58.98
CA GLN A 709 68.45 31.70 59.65
C GLN A 709 67.20 31.44 58.78
#